data_AF-A0A497N3P7-F1
#
_entry.id   AF-A0A497N3P7-F1
#
_cell.length_a   1.000
_cell.length_b   1.000
_cell.length_c   1.000
_cell.angle_alpha   90.00
_cell.angle_beta   90.00
_cell.angle_gamma   90.00
#
_symmetry.space_group_name_H-M   'P 1'
#
loop_
_entity.id
_entity.type
_entity.pdbx_description
1 polymer ?
#
loop_
_entity_poly.entity_id
_entity_poly.type
_entity_poly.pdbx_seq_one_letter_code
_entity_poly.pdbx_strand_id
1 'polypeptide(L)'
;MCTLIFLYQFIDGFPIMALHNRYARVGSFEEPPRVSAGRFRVYHPVDSSSRGTWIGFNEAGLFAAATDQHTGGVVRAYRSRGLLLMDVLTYFSRALDALSYLRSELGRGYRRGNFILADFGEAFHVLHDERVEVTRLCRGVHVFTNITIRDWVRLDGVPEDRLRYTEMRRSRALELSSGLRPSGIDFLIGELMRIASDHGGEPGRGSICYHDGAGWYMSSSTIMALADDVEGSRILYCRGNPCKSRFIDYSNILHDGGGVVGGLPRVRGSVELSGKGGVLSGRRIALCLTGSVASIEAPKLARELRRYGADVTAYMTRASVDFGVSPKVMEWATSNPVVLELTGMAEHLARYDLVIVYPATLNTIDKIADGIADNAVTALCASTEPSRLLIAPAMNLRLYNNEAFRGCVERLRGMGVTFVEPRIGEGVAKVAEVWEAVDHVVRCLSISVLRGRGVLILTGPTRYDLDPVRYISNKSSGRLGYWLAREAFRRGCRVKVIYGPGSVDFPRYIPVVRVYTVEDMLDAVLRELDSGGYELAVFSAAILDFKPSTYVGEKVRSGSTWDVKLVPTVKVIDEVSRRYPELGIVGFKLECGVSGEDLIERGREELDRTGAVLVVANDLYKIKGEHHEAVLVGRGGVVRSFDGTKAELAREVFDMLEECLIEPGKGCR
;
A
#
# COMPACT_ATOMS: atom_id res chain seq x y z
N MET A 1 10.73 18.87 -11.86
CA MET A 1 9.91 19.94 -11.27
C MET A 1 9.51 19.55 -9.86
N CYS A 2 10.24 20.00 -8.84
CA CYS A 2 9.96 19.58 -7.47
C CYS A 2 9.14 20.65 -6.77
N THR A 3 7.87 20.38 -6.46
CA THR A 3 7.10 21.27 -5.57
C THR A 3 7.57 21.02 -4.15
N LEU A 4 8.03 22.07 -3.49
CA LEU A 4 8.36 22.00 -2.08
C LEU A 4 7.29 22.74 -1.31
N ILE A 5 6.91 22.19 -0.17
CA ILE A 5 6.08 22.93 0.76
C ILE A 5 6.64 22.70 2.15
N PHE A 6 6.82 23.79 2.88
CA PHE A 6 7.35 23.75 4.21
C PHE A 6 6.35 24.38 5.18
N LEU A 7 5.94 23.61 6.17
CA LEU A 7 5.15 24.11 7.29
C LEU A 7 6.11 24.28 8.45
N TYR A 8 6.15 25.51 8.96
CA TYR A 8 7.08 25.93 9.98
C TYR A 8 6.28 26.52 11.13
N GLN A 9 6.43 25.94 12.32
CA GLN A 9 5.67 26.26 13.53
C GLN A 9 4.16 26.10 13.32
N PHE A 10 3.64 24.91 13.62
CA PHE A 10 2.26 24.46 13.39
C PHE A 10 1.17 25.16 14.24
N ILE A 11 1.19 26.50 14.24
CA ILE A 11 0.20 27.50 14.64
C ILE A 11 0.34 27.90 16.13
N ASP A 12 0.62 29.14 16.52
CA ASP A 12 0.35 30.45 15.92
C ASP A 12 1.49 31.09 15.08
N GLY A 13 1.22 31.36 13.79
CA GLY A 13 2.10 32.24 13.00
C GLY A 13 2.27 31.99 11.48
N PHE A 14 1.49 31.12 10.86
CA PHE A 14 1.34 30.94 9.40
C PHE A 14 2.55 30.39 8.59
N PRO A 15 2.27 29.62 7.50
CA PRO A 15 3.25 28.73 6.85
C PRO A 15 4.11 29.36 5.74
N ILE A 16 5.37 28.94 5.57
CA ILE A 16 6.23 29.37 4.46
C ILE A 16 6.09 28.42 3.26
N MET A 17 5.30 28.80 2.26
CA MET A 17 5.07 27.96 1.08
C MET A 17 6.12 28.21 -0.03
N ALA A 18 7.14 27.37 -0.04
CA ALA A 18 8.28 27.53 -0.93
C ALA A 18 8.06 26.76 -2.27
N LEU A 19 7.33 27.34 -3.23
CA LEU A 19 6.92 26.65 -4.47
C LEU A 19 7.95 26.70 -5.59
N HIS A 20 8.76 25.66 -5.71
CA HIS A 20 9.91 25.72 -6.59
C HIS A 20 9.77 24.98 -7.91
N ASN A 21 10.66 25.37 -8.83
CA ASN A 21 10.81 24.79 -10.12
C ASN A 21 12.29 24.46 -10.34
N ARG A 22 12.60 23.17 -10.25
CA ARG A 22 13.82 22.58 -10.79
C ARG A 22 13.42 21.76 -12.02
N TYR A 23 13.69 22.27 -13.21
CA TYR A 23 13.42 21.55 -14.45
C TYR A 23 14.34 20.32 -14.55
N ALA A 24 13.74 19.14 -14.61
CA ALA A 24 14.42 17.88 -14.82
C ALA A 24 14.05 17.37 -16.21
N ARG A 25 15.05 17.16 -17.08
CA ARG A 25 14.81 16.43 -18.33
C ARG A 25 14.35 15.02 -17.97
N VAL A 26 13.49 14.43 -18.79
CA VAL A 26 13.15 13.00 -18.71
C VAL A 26 14.45 12.18 -18.53
N GLY A 27 14.48 11.34 -17.49
CA GLY A 27 15.68 10.58 -17.09
C GLY A 27 16.50 11.16 -15.93
N SER A 28 16.15 12.35 -15.40
CA SER A 28 16.72 12.82 -14.12
C SER A 28 15.93 12.21 -12.96
N PHE A 29 16.64 11.70 -11.95
CA PHE A 29 16.07 11.02 -10.80
C PHE A 29 16.43 11.72 -9.49
N GLU A 30 15.55 11.56 -8.51
CA GLU A 30 15.70 12.05 -7.15
C GLU A 30 15.41 10.90 -6.20
N GLU A 31 16.24 10.75 -5.18
CA GLU A 31 16.04 9.72 -4.17
C GLU A 31 15.11 10.22 -3.08
N PRO A 32 14.26 9.34 -2.53
CA PRO A 32 13.37 9.69 -1.44
C PRO A 32 14.13 10.18 -0.19
N PRO A 33 13.43 10.81 0.78
CA PRO A 33 14.01 11.27 2.03
C PRO A 33 14.80 10.19 2.75
N ARG A 34 15.98 10.56 3.23
CA ARG A 34 16.86 9.73 4.04
C ARG A 34 17.46 10.54 5.19
N VAL A 35 18.07 9.83 6.14
CA VAL A 35 18.92 10.42 7.16
C VAL A 35 20.37 10.39 6.67
N SER A 36 21.05 11.53 6.71
CA SER A 36 22.48 11.62 6.50
C SER A 36 23.17 12.01 7.82
N ALA A 37 24.23 11.30 8.15
CA ALA A 37 25.00 11.53 9.36
C ALA A 37 26.04 12.63 9.15
N GLY A 38 26.25 13.44 10.18
CA GLY A 38 27.19 14.56 10.20
C GLY A 38 27.32 15.09 11.62
N ARG A 39 27.62 16.39 11.80
CA ARG A 39 27.57 17.00 13.13
C ARG A 39 26.14 17.04 13.69
N PHE A 40 25.16 17.24 12.81
CA PHE A 40 23.74 17.00 13.08
C PHE A 40 23.21 15.94 12.12
N ARG A 41 22.29 15.09 12.56
CA ARG A 41 21.50 14.24 11.67
C ARG A 41 20.64 15.11 10.76
N VAL A 42 20.73 14.88 9.46
CA VAL A 42 20.00 15.64 8.43
C VAL A 42 18.94 14.76 7.78
N TYR A 43 17.70 15.24 7.73
CA TYR A 43 16.55 14.60 7.11
C TYR A 43 16.23 15.28 5.80
N HIS A 44 16.49 14.61 4.68
CA HIS A 44 16.39 15.23 3.36
C HIS A 44 16.26 14.23 2.20
N PRO A 45 15.52 14.56 1.12
CA PRO A 45 15.65 13.87 -0.16
C PRO A 45 17.00 14.20 -0.83
N VAL A 46 17.36 13.41 -1.84
CA VAL A 46 18.70 13.48 -2.45
C VAL A 46 18.60 13.79 -3.92
N ASP A 47 19.38 14.76 -4.35
CA ASP A 47 19.60 15.03 -5.76
C ASP A 47 20.63 14.06 -6.30
N SER A 48 20.19 13.06 -7.07
CA SER A 48 21.09 12.04 -7.62
C SER A 48 22.20 12.64 -8.50
N SER A 49 21.97 13.81 -9.10
CA SER A 49 22.97 14.47 -9.97
C SER A 49 24.09 15.14 -9.19
N SER A 50 23.76 15.93 -8.16
CA SER A 50 24.77 16.65 -7.37
C SER A 50 25.17 15.98 -6.06
N ARG A 51 24.46 14.90 -5.68
CA ARG A 51 24.50 14.26 -4.36
C ARG A 51 24.18 15.19 -3.18
N GLY A 52 23.68 16.39 -3.45
CA GLY A 52 23.22 17.34 -2.44
C GLY A 52 21.72 17.23 -2.17
N THR A 53 21.15 18.26 -1.56
CA THR A 53 19.70 18.37 -1.36
C THR A 53 19.17 19.75 -1.71
N TRP A 54 17.89 19.85 -2.06
CA TRP A 54 17.21 21.13 -2.29
C TRP A 54 16.26 21.50 -1.14
N ILE A 55 16.05 20.60 -0.17
CA ILE A 55 15.23 20.81 1.03
C ILE A 55 15.62 19.82 2.12
N GLY A 56 15.65 20.27 3.37
CA GLY A 56 15.82 19.39 4.50
C GLY A 56 15.75 20.15 5.81
N PHE A 57 15.77 19.39 6.89
CA PHE A 57 16.04 19.92 8.22
C PHE A 57 16.94 18.98 8.99
N ASN A 58 17.52 19.46 10.07
CA ASN A 58 18.37 18.66 10.95
C ASN A 58 17.75 18.45 12.33
N GLU A 59 18.36 17.58 13.12
CA GLU A 59 17.87 17.25 14.46
C GLU A 59 17.88 18.42 15.45
N ALA A 60 18.59 19.51 15.14
CA ALA A 60 18.57 20.73 15.94
C ALA A 60 17.42 21.68 15.57
N GLY A 61 16.57 21.29 14.61
CA GLY A 61 15.44 22.09 14.14
C GLY A 61 15.79 23.14 13.09
N LEU A 62 17.03 23.15 12.56
CA LEU A 62 17.40 24.02 11.45
C LEU A 62 16.86 23.44 10.14
N PHE A 63 16.00 24.19 9.47
CA PHE A 63 15.51 23.94 8.12
C PHE A 63 16.28 24.76 7.08
N ALA A 64 16.53 24.15 5.92
CA ALA A 64 17.07 24.82 4.76
C ALA A 64 16.44 24.33 3.46
N ALA A 65 16.13 25.27 2.55
CA ALA A 65 15.67 24.97 1.19
C ALA A 65 16.29 25.91 0.17
N ALA A 66 16.37 25.46 -1.09
CA ALA A 66 16.89 26.25 -2.19
C ALA A 66 16.09 26.08 -3.47
N THR A 67 16.08 27.16 -4.25
CA THR A 67 15.26 27.33 -5.46
C THR A 67 16.11 28.01 -6.53
N ASP A 68 15.75 27.78 -7.79
CA ASP A 68 16.34 28.49 -8.92
C ASP A 68 16.01 30.00 -8.90
N GLN A 69 16.90 30.78 -9.50
CA GLN A 69 16.64 32.16 -9.90
C GLN A 69 17.00 32.24 -11.39
N HIS A 70 16.01 32.05 -12.27
CA HIS A 70 16.18 31.92 -13.73
C HIS A 70 16.36 33.27 -14.42
N THR A 71 17.34 34.01 -13.97
CA THR A 71 17.78 35.30 -14.52
C THR A 71 18.98 35.07 -15.45
N GLY A 72 19.07 35.84 -16.55
CA GLY A 72 20.11 35.66 -17.56
C GLY A 72 21.55 35.85 -17.03
N GLY A 73 22.53 35.21 -17.69
CA GLY A 73 23.97 35.38 -17.42
C GLY A 73 24.79 34.08 -17.38
N VAL A 74 26.08 34.15 -17.74
CA VAL A 74 27.02 33.02 -17.60
C VAL A 74 27.49 32.94 -16.15
N VAL A 75 26.97 31.97 -15.40
CA VAL A 75 27.38 31.75 -14.01
C VAL A 75 28.35 30.57 -13.95
N ARG A 76 29.65 30.84 -13.79
CA ARG A 76 30.65 29.81 -13.42
C ARG A 76 30.45 29.47 -11.94
N ALA A 77 29.61 28.47 -11.68
CA ALA A 77 29.46 27.90 -10.34
C ALA A 77 30.48 26.78 -10.13
N TYR A 78 31.29 26.86 -9.08
CA TYR A 78 32.30 25.83 -8.78
C TYR A 78 31.70 24.63 -8.02
N ARG A 79 30.54 24.82 -7.38
CA ARG A 79 29.86 23.78 -6.57
C ARG A 79 28.34 23.86 -6.69
N SER A 80 27.66 22.73 -6.49
CA SER A 80 26.20 22.65 -6.43
C SER A 80 25.67 23.37 -5.19
N ARG A 81 24.60 24.17 -5.36
CA ARG A 81 23.83 24.72 -4.23
C ARG A 81 23.29 23.63 -3.31
N GLY A 82 23.00 22.45 -3.86
CA GLY A 82 22.50 21.36 -3.02
C GLY A 82 23.56 20.81 -2.07
N LEU A 83 24.84 20.90 -2.43
CA LEU A 83 25.93 20.56 -1.51
C LEU A 83 26.17 21.67 -0.49
N LEU A 84 25.97 22.94 -0.87
CA LEU A 84 25.99 24.07 0.07
C LEU A 84 24.89 23.94 1.13
N LEU A 85 23.69 23.50 0.73
CA LEU A 85 22.60 23.16 1.67
C LEU A 85 22.97 22.02 2.60
N MET A 86 23.64 20.99 2.09
CA MET A 86 24.13 19.91 2.93
C MET A 86 25.13 20.41 3.96
N ASP A 87 26.06 21.32 3.60
CA ASP A 87 26.99 21.90 4.58
C ASP A 87 26.23 22.68 5.67
N VAL A 88 25.25 23.50 5.26
CA VAL A 88 24.39 24.25 6.19
C VAL A 88 23.69 23.32 7.18
N LEU A 89 23.00 22.31 6.68
CA LEU A 89 22.23 21.37 7.50
C LEU A 89 23.13 20.48 8.36
N THR A 90 24.33 20.17 7.88
CA THR A 90 25.25 19.26 8.57
C THR A 90 25.95 19.95 9.74
N TYR A 91 26.33 21.22 9.60
CA TYR A 91 27.28 21.87 10.53
C TYR A 91 26.68 22.95 11.44
N PHE A 92 25.46 23.42 11.18
CA PHE A 92 24.85 24.53 11.91
C PHE A 92 23.53 24.10 12.56
N SER A 93 23.22 24.67 13.72
CA SER A 93 21.95 24.47 14.44
C SER A 93 21.05 25.70 14.45
N ARG A 94 21.58 26.88 14.13
CA ARG A 94 20.84 28.15 14.13
C ARG A 94 20.84 28.78 12.75
N ALA A 95 19.71 29.35 12.36
CA ALA A 95 19.49 30.00 11.07
C ALA A 95 20.41 31.21 10.88
N LEU A 96 20.67 31.98 11.95
CA LEU A 96 21.55 33.15 11.89
C LEU A 96 23.03 32.79 11.63
N ASP A 97 23.51 31.70 12.20
CA ASP A 97 24.89 31.23 11.97
C ASP A 97 25.02 30.63 10.55
N ALA A 98 24.04 29.82 10.16
CA ALA A 98 23.91 29.29 8.81
C ALA A 98 23.86 30.40 7.75
N LEU A 99 23.14 31.50 8.03
CA LEU A 99 23.04 32.67 7.16
C LEU A 99 24.41 33.33 6.95
N SER A 100 25.19 33.50 8.02
CA SER A 100 26.52 34.10 7.95
C SER A 100 27.45 33.27 7.06
N TYR A 101 27.42 31.94 7.22
CA TYR A 101 28.15 31.02 6.35
C TYR A 101 27.68 31.06 4.90
N LEU A 102 26.36 30.98 4.68
CA LEU A 102 25.75 30.99 3.36
C LEU A 102 26.13 32.26 2.57
N ARG A 103 26.06 33.44 3.20
CA ARG A 103 26.45 34.72 2.57
C ARG A 103 27.92 34.73 2.13
N SER A 104 28.82 34.22 2.99
CA SER A 104 30.24 34.10 2.66
C SER A 104 30.47 33.18 1.46
N GLU A 105 29.78 32.03 1.41
CA GLU A 105 29.92 31.06 0.33
C GLU A 105 29.33 31.58 -1.00
N LEU A 106 28.17 32.23 -0.97
CA LEU A 106 27.54 32.77 -2.17
C LEU A 106 28.43 33.80 -2.90
N GLY A 107 29.24 34.56 -2.15
CA GLY A 107 30.25 35.47 -2.70
C GLY A 107 31.42 34.78 -3.42
N ARG A 108 31.60 33.46 -3.26
CA ARG A 108 32.70 32.68 -3.87
C ARG A 108 32.35 32.05 -5.22
N GLY A 109 31.07 32.04 -5.61
CA GLY A 109 30.61 31.61 -6.94
C GLY A 109 29.66 30.40 -6.94
N TYR A 110 28.37 30.66 -6.71
CA TYR A 110 27.27 29.70 -6.89
C TYR A 110 26.29 30.17 -7.96
N ARG A 111 25.51 29.24 -8.52
CA ARG A 111 24.37 29.60 -9.37
C ARG A 111 23.41 30.50 -8.60
N ARG A 112 22.82 31.47 -9.29
CA ARG A 112 21.77 32.34 -8.74
C ARG A 112 20.62 31.51 -8.20
N GLY A 113 20.01 31.95 -7.11
CA GLY A 113 18.98 31.19 -6.44
C GLY A 113 18.35 31.91 -5.27
N ASN A 114 17.23 31.37 -4.83
CA ASN A 114 16.61 31.72 -3.56
C ASN A 114 16.99 30.66 -2.53
N PHE A 115 17.23 31.07 -1.30
CA PHE A 115 17.49 30.18 -0.17
C PHE A 115 16.58 30.56 0.98
N ILE A 116 16.11 29.56 1.71
CA ILE A 116 15.30 29.72 2.90
C ILE A 116 16.06 29.04 4.03
N LEU A 117 16.25 29.76 5.12
CA LEU A 117 16.82 29.24 6.36
C LEU A 117 15.82 29.54 7.47
N ALA A 118 15.48 28.54 8.28
CA ALA A 118 14.58 28.73 9.42
C ALA A 118 14.99 27.84 10.60
N ASP A 119 14.94 28.37 11.81
CA ASP A 119 15.01 27.63 13.08
C ASP A 119 13.90 28.15 13.99
N PHE A 120 13.67 27.57 15.18
CA PHE A 120 12.57 27.95 16.09
C PHE A 120 12.40 29.44 16.43
N GLY A 121 13.43 30.28 16.25
CA GLY A 121 13.35 31.70 16.55
C GLY A 121 13.16 32.58 15.32
N GLU A 122 13.81 32.24 14.21
CA GLU A 122 13.95 33.13 13.06
C GLU A 122 13.87 32.41 11.72
N ALA A 123 13.35 33.10 10.72
CA ALA A 123 13.35 32.64 9.33
C ALA A 123 13.88 33.75 8.40
N PHE A 124 14.65 33.35 7.39
CA PHE A 124 15.29 34.24 6.44
C PHE A 124 15.09 33.73 5.02
N HIS A 125 14.76 34.64 4.11
CA HIS A 125 14.92 34.46 2.68
C HIS A 125 16.20 35.15 2.22
N VAL A 126 17.02 34.44 1.46
CA VAL A 126 18.25 34.95 0.87
C VAL A 126 18.10 34.87 -0.65
N LEU A 127 18.07 36.03 -1.29
CA LEU A 127 18.06 36.16 -2.75
C LEU A 127 19.49 36.38 -3.23
N HIS A 128 20.03 35.42 -3.98
CA HIS A 128 21.35 35.50 -4.61
C HIS A 128 21.19 35.71 -6.12
N ASP A 129 21.51 36.92 -6.57
CA ASP A 129 21.54 37.29 -7.99
C ASP A 129 22.82 38.10 -8.30
N GLU A 130 22.73 39.32 -8.81
CA GLU A 130 23.88 40.25 -8.94
C GLU A 130 24.46 40.66 -7.59
N ARG A 131 23.63 40.62 -6.55
CA ARG A 131 24.00 40.80 -5.15
C ARG A 131 23.21 39.81 -4.28
N VAL A 132 23.62 39.71 -3.02
CA VAL A 132 22.93 38.91 -2.01
C VAL A 132 22.06 39.85 -1.16
N GLU A 133 20.74 39.69 -1.23
CA GLU A 133 19.77 40.36 -0.35
C GLU A 133 19.24 39.36 0.68
N VAL A 134 19.14 39.77 1.94
CA VAL A 134 18.56 38.97 3.01
C VAL A 134 17.32 39.67 3.53
N THR A 135 16.20 38.96 3.50
CA THR A 135 14.93 39.41 4.06
C THR A 135 14.56 38.51 5.23
N ARG A 136 14.33 39.09 6.41
CA ARG A 136 13.74 38.35 7.54
C ARG A 136 12.28 38.05 7.21
N LEU A 137 11.86 36.82 7.40
CA LEU A 137 10.49 36.38 7.16
C LEU A 137 9.69 36.53 8.45
N CYS A 138 8.59 37.27 8.35
CA CYS A 138 7.60 37.37 9.42
C CYS A 138 6.65 36.16 9.37
N ARG A 139 5.86 35.99 10.43
CA ARG A 139 4.72 35.09 10.46
C ARG A 139 3.77 35.36 9.27
N GLY A 140 3.48 34.36 8.43
CA GLY A 140 2.65 34.56 7.24
C GLY A 140 2.88 33.53 6.11
N VAL A 141 2.01 33.59 5.11
CA VAL A 141 2.20 32.85 3.85
C VAL A 141 3.21 33.58 2.97
N HIS A 142 4.37 32.95 2.77
CA HIS A 142 5.40 33.45 1.83
C HIS A 142 5.53 32.50 0.66
N VAL A 143 5.43 33.02 -0.56
CA VAL A 143 5.55 32.24 -1.80
C VAL A 143 6.81 32.63 -2.56
N PHE A 144 7.72 31.67 -2.72
CA PHE A 144 8.94 31.82 -3.51
C PHE A 144 8.89 30.90 -4.72
N THR A 145 9.17 31.44 -5.90
CA THR A 145 9.17 30.71 -7.17
C THR A 145 10.59 30.62 -7.74
N ASN A 146 10.73 30.29 -9.03
CA ASN A 146 12.01 30.28 -9.72
C ASN A 146 12.49 31.66 -10.22
N ILE A 147 11.69 32.71 -10.01
CA ILE A 147 12.09 34.11 -10.26
C ILE A 147 11.48 34.97 -9.16
N THR A 148 12.31 35.51 -8.28
CA THR A 148 11.94 36.59 -7.38
C THR A 148 12.29 37.92 -8.03
N ILE A 149 11.29 38.77 -8.24
CA ILE A 149 11.46 40.08 -8.88
C ILE A 149 11.84 41.13 -7.84
N ARG A 150 12.90 41.88 -8.12
CA ARG A 150 13.33 43.10 -7.42
C ARG A 150 13.84 44.10 -8.46
N ASP A 151 13.83 45.39 -8.13
CA ASP A 151 14.26 46.47 -9.03
C ASP A 151 15.71 46.32 -9.52
N TRP A 152 16.53 45.58 -8.78
CA TRP A 152 17.95 45.33 -9.08
C TRP A 152 18.22 43.94 -9.66
N VAL A 153 17.21 43.08 -9.80
CA VAL A 153 17.38 41.74 -10.37
C VAL A 153 17.44 41.87 -11.90
N ARG A 154 18.46 41.25 -12.50
CA ARG A 154 18.67 41.32 -13.94
C ARG A 154 17.72 40.40 -14.70
N LEU A 155 16.78 40.99 -15.42
CA LEU A 155 15.81 40.27 -16.24
C LEU A 155 16.18 40.18 -17.73
N ASP A 156 17.33 40.71 -18.13
CA ASP A 156 17.81 40.64 -19.52
C ASP A 156 17.82 39.19 -20.04
N GLY A 157 17.09 38.95 -21.14
CA GLY A 157 17.00 37.64 -21.78
C GLY A 157 16.08 36.64 -21.09
N VAL A 158 15.34 37.03 -20.05
CA VAL A 158 14.23 36.23 -19.50
C VAL A 158 13.01 36.41 -20.40
N PRO A 159 12.43 35.34 -20.96
CA PRO A 159 11.22 35.43 -21.78
C PRO A 159 10.04 36.05 -21.01
N GLU A 160 9.30 36.96 -21.65
CA GLU A 160 8.15 37.65 -21.05
C GLU A 160 7.07 36.66 -20.57
N ASP A 161 6.85 35.59 -21.33
CA ASP A 161 5.93 34.52 -20.97
C ASP A 161 6.34 33.82 -19.66
N ARG A 162 7.64 33.62 -19.42
CA ARG A 162 8.17 33.02 -18.18
C ARG A 162 7.88 33.89 -16.96
N LEU A 163 8.04 35.21 -17.07
CA LEU A 163 7.70 36.15 -15.98
C LEU A 163 6.20 36.07 -15.67
N ARG A 164 5.36 36.12 -16.71
CA ARG A 164 3.91 35.98 -16.58
C ARG A 164 3.50 34.68 -15.90
N TYR A 165 4.02 33.53 -16.31
CA TYR A 165 3.68 32.24 -15.70
C TYR A 165 4.17 32.11 -14.26
N THR A 166 5.32 32.71 -13.96
CA THR A 166 5.87 32.72 -12.60
C THR A 166 4.94 33.48 -11.67
N GLU A 167 4.44 34.64 -12.11
CA GLU A 167 3.47 35.43 -11.34
C GLU A 167 2.10 34.74 -11.25
N MET A 168 1.62 34.11 -12.32
CA MET A 168 0.38 33.33 -12.28
C MET A 168 0.42 32.22 -11.22
N ARG A 169 1.51 31.45 -11.15
CA ARG A 169 1.66 30.40 -10.13
C ARG A 169 1.75 30.98 -8.72
N ARG A 170 2.48 32.09 -8.54
CA ARG A 170 2.58 32.77 -7.26
C ARG A 170 1.19 33.24 -6.79
N SER A 171 0.44 33.88 -7.68
CA SER A 171 -0.92 34.36 -7.40
C SER A 171 -1.87 33.19 -7.08
N ARG A 172 -1.81 32.09 -7.85
CA ARG A 172 -2.62 30.88 -7.60
C ARG A 172 -2.30 30.24 -6.25
N ALA A 173 -1.03 30.21 -5.87
CA ALA A 173 -0.61 29.70 -4.57
C ALA A 173 -1.14 30.55 -3.41
N LEU A 174 -1.08 31.87 -3.54
CA LEU A 174 -1.64 32.79 -2.55
C LEU A 174 -3.15 32.65 -2.45
N GLU A 175 -3.86 32.52 -3.58
CA GLU A 175 -5.30 32.26 -3.64
C GLU A 175 -5.65 30.97 -2.88
N LEU A 176 -5.02 29.85 -3.24
CA LEU A 176 -5.27 28.55 -2.61
C LEU A 176 -4.92 28.53 -1.12
N SER A 177 -3.91 29.31 -0.71
CA SER A 177 -3.47 29.39 0.68
C SER A 177 -4.31 30.36 1.53
N SER A 178 -5.00 31.32 0.90
CA SER A 178 -5.80 32.34 1.60
C SER A 178 -6.99 31.77 2.38
N GLY A 179 -7.49 30.60 1.97
CA GLY A 179 -8.60 29.89 2.62
C GLY A 179 -8.17 28.90 3.72
N LEU A 180 -6.87 28.70 3.95
CA LEU A 180 -6.39 27.72 4.92
C LEU A 180 -6.73 28.15 6.35
N ARG A 181 -7.62 27.39 7.00
CA ARG A 181 -7.89 27.54 8.42
C ARG A 181 -7.13 26.48 9.22
N PRO A 182 -6.36 26.88 10.24
CA PRO A 182 -5.63 25.92 11.06
C PRO A 182 -6.58 25.12 11.95
N SER A 183 -6.77 23.84 11.64
CA SER A 183 -7.56 22.89 12.45
C SER A 183 -6.75 21.67 12.93
N GLY A 184 -5.45 21.62 12.60
CA GLY A 184 -4.51 20.55 12.98
C GLY A 184 -3.47 20.27 11.89
N ILE A 185 -2.37 19.59 12.27
CA ILE A 185 -1.26 19.25 11.36
C ILE A 185 -1.71 18.34 10.21
N ASP A 186 -2.53 17.34 10.48
CA ASP A 186 -2.99 16.38 9.46
C ASP A 186 -3.92 17.04 8.44
N PHE A 187 -4.79 17.95 8.89
CA PHE A 187 -5.64 18.74 8.00
C PHE A 187 -4.79 19.65 7.10
N LEU A 188 -3.81 20.36 7.69
CA LEU A 188 -2.91 21.21 6.91
C LEU A 188 -2.10 20.41 5.89
N ILE A 189 -1.57 19.24 6.27
CA ILE A 189 -0.86 18.34 5.35
C ILE A 189 -1.80 17.91 4.22
N GLY A 190 -3.05 17.54 4.51
CA GLY A 190 -4.05 17.20 3.51
C GLY A 190 -4.31 18.35 2.52
N GLU A 191 -4.48 19.57 3.04
CA GLU A 191 -4.66 20.75 2.20
C GLU A 191 -3.41 21.05 1.36
N LEU A 192 -2.21 20.88 1.90
CA LEU A 192 -0.99 21.05 1.12
C LEU A 192 -0.83 20.00 0.02
N MET A 193 -1.22 18.75 0.28
CA MET A 193 -1.26 17.71 -0.74
C MET A 193 -2.23 18.10 -1.86
N ARG A 194 -3.40 18.67 -1.51
CA ARG A 194 -4.38 19.21 -2.48
C ARG A 194 -3.79 20.37 -3.29
N ILE A 195 -3.12 21.32 -2.64
CA ILE A 195 -2.47 22.47 -3.29
C ILE A 195 -1.36 21.99 -4.23
N ALA A 196 -0.52 21.04 -3.80
CA ALA A 196 0.55 20.48 -4.62
C ALA A 196 0.05 19.79 -5.89
N SER A 197 -1.19 19.29 -5.87
CA SER A 197 -1.87 18.62 -7.00
C SER A 197 -2.75 19.56 -7.83
N ASP A 198 -2.83 20.86 -7.51
CA ASP A 198 -3.70 21.80 -8.21
C ASP A 198 -3.32 21.98 -9.69
N HIS A 199 -4.33 21.90 -10.57
CA HIS A 199 -4.24 22.16 -12.01
C HIS A 199 -4.91 23.47 -12.44
N GLY A 200 -5.55 24.21 -11.54
CA GLY A 200 -6.43 25.32 -11.94
C GLY A 200 -7.50 24.85 -12.94
N GLY A 201 -7.81 25.68 -13.94
CA GLY A 201 -8.74 25.34 -15.02
C GLY A 201 -8.13 24.53 -16.18
N GLU A 202 -6.80 24.57 -16.36
CA GLU A 202 -6.08 23.80 -17.39
C GLU A 202 -4.69 23.37 -16.86
N PRO A 203 -4.33 22.07 -16.93
CA PRO A 203 -3.01 21.59 -16.53
C PRO A 203 -1.90 22.24 -17.36
N GLY A 204 -0.92 22.89 -16.70
CA GLY A 204 0.23 23.42 -17.41
C GLY A 204 0.87 24.64 -16.75
N ARG A 205 0.91 25.76 -17.48
CA ARG A 205 1.86 26.83 -17.16
C ARG A 205 1.45 27.70 -15.95
N GLY A 206 0.16 27.75 -15.60
CA GLY A 206 -0.37 28.49 -14.43
C GLY A 206 -0.72 27.64 -13.19
N SER A 207 -0.63 26.31 -13.29
CA SER A 207 -0.96 25.39 -12.21
C SER A 207 0.20 25.17 -11.23
N ILE A 208 -0.10 24.71 -10.00
CA ILE A 208 0.92 24.29 -9.04
C ILE A 208 1.57 22.98 -9.49
N CYS A 209 0.75 22.00 -9.87
CA CYS A 209 1.23 20.76 -10.46
C CYS A 209 1.52 20.97 -11.96
N TYR A 210 2.80 20.90 -12.35
CA TYR A 210 3.27 21.26 -13.68
C TYR A 210 3.32 20.07 -14.64
N HIS A 211 2.71 20.22 -15.81
CA HIS A 211 2.78 19.27 -16.93
C HIS A 211 3.23 19.99 -18.20
N ASP A 212 4.11 19.36 -18.97
CA ASP A 212 4.56 19.87 -20.26
C ASP A 212 4.72 18.72 -21.27
N GLY A 213 4.26 18.95 -22.50
CA GLY A 213 4.37 17.99 -23.61
C GLY A 213 5.79 17.88 -24.18
N ALA A 214 6.70 18.80 -23.84
CA ALA A 214 8.05 18.88 -24.40
C ALA A 214 9.14 18.09 -23.63
N GLY A 215 8.77 17.07 -22.84
CA GLY A 215 9.75 16.21 -22.16
C GLY A 215 10.34 16.78 -20.85
N TRP A 216 9.62 17.69 -20.20
CA TRP A 216 9.93 18.21 -18.86
C TRP A 216 8.77 17.90 -17.91
N TYR A 217 9.07 17.43 -16.69
CA TYR A 217 8.04 16.95 -15.76
C TYR A 217 8.41 17.20 -14.29
N MET A 218 7.47 16.94 -13.37
CA MET A 218 7.74 16.92 -11.93
C MET A 218 8.47 15.67 -11.51
N SER A 219 9.72 15.80 -11.09
CA SER A 219 10.57 14.69 -10.66
C SER A 219 10.18 14.20 -9.26
N SER A 220 9.79 15.12 -8.38
CA SER A 220 9.25 14.82 -7.06
C SER A 220 8.33 15.93 -6.54
N SER A 221 7.76 15.76 -5.35
CA SER A 221 7.22 16.84 -4.53
C SER A 221 7.40 16.48 -3.07
N THR A 222 7.80 17.45 -2.24
CA THR A 222 8.16 17.22 -0.84
C THR A 222 7.41 18.18 0.05
N ILE A 223 6.69 17.65 1.04
CA ILE A 223 6.09 18.42 2.12
C ILE A 223 6.89 18.13 3.39
N MET A 224 7.50 19.15 3.99
CA MET A 224 8.14 19.04 5.30
C MET A 224 7.39 19.90 6.30
N ALA A 225 7.08 19.30 7.43
CA ALA A 225 6.23 19.88 8.43
C ALA A 225 6.98 19.83 9.76
N LEU A 226 7.53 20.96 10.21
CA LEU A 226 8.36 21.01 11.40
C LEU A 226 7.53 21.42 12.62
N ALA A 227 7.48 20.52 13.60
CA ALA A 227 6.99 20.81 14.95
C ALA A 227 8.11 21.39 15.81
N ASP A 228 7.79 21.73 17.07
CA ASP A 228 8.77 22.21 18.07
C ASP A 228 9.84 21.17 18.43
N ASP A 229 9.61 19.92 18.05
CA ASP A 229 10.57 18.84 18.11
C ASP A 229 10.57 18.01 16.80
N VAL A 230 11.62 17.21 16.63
CA VAL A 230 11.83 16.36 15.45
C VAL A 230 10.78 15.24 15.38
N GLU A 231 10.26 14.76 16.50
CA GLU A 231 9.32 13.64 16.56
C GLU A 231 7.90 14.04 16.14
N GLY A 232 7.49 15.27 16.47
CA GLY A 232 6.24 15.88 16.03
C GLY A 232 6.28 16.32 14.57
N SER A 233 7.46 16.34 13.96
CA SER A 233 7.63 16.74 12.56
C SER A 233 7.11 15.66 11.60
N ARG A 234 6.77 16.05 10.37
CA ARG A 234 6.36 15.15 9.28
C ARG A 234 7.14 15.40 8.00
N ILE A 235 7.39 14.33 7.25
CA ILE A 235 7.99 14.39 5.91
C ILE A 235 7.13 13.57 4.97
N LEU A 236 6.55 14.21 3.96
CA LEU A 236 5.87 13.51 2.87
C LEU A 236 6.62 13.73 1.57
N TYR A 237 6.74 12.66 0.78
CA TYR A 237 7.42 12.70 -0.51
C TYR A 237 6.63 11.96 -1.57
N CYS A 238 6.36 12.65 -2.67
CA CYS A 238 5.77 12.12 -3.87
C CYS A 238 6.84 12.01 -4.95
N ARG A 239 7.02 10.85 -5.57
CA ARG A 239 7.86 10.71 -6.77
C ARG A 239 7.00 11.02 -7.99
N GLY A 240 7.45 11.92 -8.85
CA GLY A 240 6.65 12.35 -9.99
C GLY A 240 5.71 13.52 -9.66
N ASN A 241 4.72 13.71 -10.53
CA ASN A 241 3.63 14.68 -10.35
C ASN A 241 2.63 14.22 -9.27
N PRO A 242 2.31 15.04 -8.26
CA PRO A 242 1.32 14.73 -7.21
C PRO A 242 -0.09 14.37 -7.68
N CYS A 243 -0.50 14.79 -8.87
CA CYS A 243 -1.80 14.40 -9.44
C CYS A 243 -1.83 13.00 -10.06
N LYS A 244 -0.66 12.41 -10.36
CA LYS A 244 -0.51 11.08 -10.98
C LYS A 244 0.17 10.07 -10.05
N SER A 245 0.70 10.55 -8.93
CA SER A 245 1.46 9.78 -7.95
C SER A 245 1.00 10.15 -6.56
N ARG A 246 1.14 9.23 -5.61
CA ARG A 246 0.79 9.49 -4.21
C ARG A 246 1.97 10.06 -3.42
N PHE A 247 1.69 10.95 -2.48
CA PHE A 247 2.61 11.24 -1.38
C PHE A 247 2.74 10.00 -0.50
N ILE A 248 3.98 9.68 -0.14
CA ILE A 248 4.33 8.65 0.83
C ILE A 248 4.84 9.36 2.07
N ASP A 249 4.36 8.94 3.24
CA ASP A 249 4.84 9.43 4.52
C ASP A 249 6.20 8.78 4.85
N TYR A 250 7.23 9.62 5.00
CA TYR A 250 8.60 9.28 5.39
C TYR A 250 8.93 9.74 6.82
N SER A 251 7.95 10.18 7.61
CA SER A 251 8.16 10.65 8.98
C SER A 251 8.77 9.58 9.89
N ASN A 252 8.69 8.30 9.50
CA ASN A 252 9.37 7.21 10.19
C ASN A 252 10.89 7.42 10.33
N ILE A 253 11.54 8.13 9.39
CA ILE A 253 12.99 8.40 9.48
C ILE A 253 13.35 9.36 10.61
N LEU A 254 12.37 10.04 11.22
CA LEU A 254 12.54 11.01 12.30
C LEU A 254 12.66 10.33 13.67
N HIS A 255 12.04 9.17 13.83
CA HIS A 255 11.89 8.45 15.10
C HIS A 255 13.06 7.50 15.42
N ASP A 256 13.97 7.28 14.47
CA ASP A 256 15.16 6.46 14.70
C ASP A 256 16.26 7.30 15.33
N GLY A 257 16.41 7.20 16.66
CA GLY A 257 17.69 7.37 17.33
C GLY A 257 18.75 6.59 16.55
N GLY A 258 19.64 7.30 15.86
CA GLY A 258 20.74 6.69 15.14
C GLY A 258 21.66 6.01 16.16
N GLY A 259 21.45 4.71 16.37
CA GLY A 259 22.39 3.88 17.10
C GLY A 259 23.75 3.97 16.41
N VAL A 260 24.68 4.67 17.05
CA VAL A 260 26.11 4.53 16.79
C VAL A 260 26.46 3.11 17.24
N VAL A 261 26.48 2.17 16.31
CA VAL A 261 27.30 0.96 16.48
C VAL A 261 28.58 1.24 15.73
N GLY A 262 29.67 1.32 16.48
CA GLY A 262 30.99 1.68 15.96
C GLY A 262 31.39 0.86 14.73
N GLY A 263 31.93 1.57 13.75
CA GLY A 263 32.84 1.04 12.74
C GLY A 263 32.29 -0.07 11.84
N LEU A 264 31.51 0.31 10.83
CA LEU A 264 31.61 -0.10 9.40
C LEU A 264 30.33 0.37 8.68
N PRO A 265 30.42 0.88 7.43
CA PRO A 265 29.27 1.46 6.74
C PRO A 265 28.17 0.41 6.52
N ARG A 266 26.92 0.77 6.84
CA ARG A 266 25.72 0.05 6.37
C ARG A 266 25.77 0.05 4.84
N VAL A 267 26.28 -1.01 4.24
CA VAL A 267 26.00 -1.35 2.85
C VAL A 267 24.51 -1.70 2.81
N ARG A 268 23.64 -0.69 2.63
CA ARG A 268 22.30 -0.92 2.09
C ARG A 268 22.48 -1.31 0.62
N GLY A 269 22.97 -2.54 0.42
CA GLY A 269 22.87 -3.23 -0.83
C GLY A 269 21.39 -3.39 -1.12
N SER A 270 20.92 -2.59 -2.07
CA SER A 270 19.73 -2.84 -2.85
C SER A 270 19.67 -4.32 -3.22
N VAL A 271 18.79 -5.06 -2.54
CA VAL A 271 18.04 -6.10 -3.23
C VAL A 271 16.68 -5.48 -3.44
N GLU A 272 16.47 -4.92 -4.64
CA GLU A 272 15.16 -4.47 -5.09
C GLU A 272 14.16 -5.61 -4.88
N LEU A 273 13.36 -5.50 -3.82
CA LEU A 273 12.15 -6.28 -3.71
C LEU A 273 11.18 -5.62 -4.70
N SER A 274 10.87 -6.31 -5.80
CA SER A 274 9.71 -5.92 -6.61
C SER A 274 8.50 -5.89 -5.67
N GLY A 275 7.95 -4.69 -5.45
CA GLY A 275 6.82 -4.49 -4.54
C GLY A 275 5.60 -5.24 -5.07
N LYS A 276 4.88 -5.94 -4.18
CA LYS A 276 3.64 -6.67 -4.50
C LYS A 276 2.37 -5.91 -4.07
N GLY A 277 2.49 -4.59 -3.94
CA GLY A 277 1.46 -3.69 -3.41
C GLY A 277 1.78 -3.16 -2.01
N GLY A 278 1.06 -2.13 -1.57
CA GLY A 278 1.27 -1.46 -0.27
C GLY A 278 0.25 -1.82 0.81
N VAL A 279 -0.34 -3.02 0.75
CA VAL A 279 -1.45 -3.44 1.65
C VAL A 279 -1.03 -3.46 3.13
N LEU A 280 0.26 -3.70 3.41
CA LEU A 280 0.84 -3.64 4.76
C LEU A 280 1.70 -2.39 4.98
N SER A 281 1.62 -1.39 4.10
CA SER A 281 2.40 -0.16 4.21
C SER A 281 2.16 0.53 5.56
N GLY A 282 3.23 0.89 6.25
CA GLY A 282 3.18 1.55 7.56
C GLY A 282 2.86 0.63 8.74
N ARG A 283 2.69 -0.68 8.51
CA ARG A 283 2.44 -1.65 9.59
C ARG A 283 3.75 -2.19 10.14
N ARG A 284 3.90 -2.17 11.47
CA ARG A 284 5.03 -2.78 12.19
C ARG A 284 4.67 -4.18 12.64
N ILE A 285 5.48 -5.16 12.25
CA ILE A 285 5.24 -6.58 12.53
C ILE A 285 6.46 -7.17 13.24
N ALA A 286 6.24 -7.78 14.40
CA ALA A 286 7.28 -8.61 15.01
C ALA A 286 7.16 -10.05 14.50
N LEU A 287 8.24 -10.57 13.93
CA LEU A 287 8.35 -11.97 13.49
C LEU A 287 9.20 -12.75 14.49
N CYS A 288 8.52 -13.56 15.30
CA CYS A 288 9.11 -14.37 16.36
C CYS A 288 9.44 -15.80 15.88
N LEU A 289 10.70 -16.20 15.98
CA LEU A 289 11.19 -17.53 15.58
C LEU A 289 11.49 -18.40 16.81
N THR A 290 11.00 -19.63 16.75
CA THR A 290 11.19 -20.63 17.82
C THR A 290 12.06 -21.80 17.35
N GLY A 291 12.47 -22.67 18.26
CA GLY A 291 13.39 -23.79 17.99
C GLY A 291 12.79 -24.91 17.14
N SER A 292 12.64 -24.70 15.84
CA SER A 292 12.13 -25.68 14.87
C SER A 292 12.94 -25.61 13.58
N VAL A 293 13.14 -26.76 12.91
CA VAL A 293 13.78 -26.83 11.59
C VAL A 293 13.01 -26.00 10.55
N ALA A 294 11.70 -25.81 10.75
CA ALA A 294 10.87 -24.98 9.88
C ALA A 294 11.23 -23.48 9.90
N SER A 295 12.10 -23.03 10.81
CA SER A 295 12.57 -21.65 10.90
C SER A 295 13.28 -21.19 9.62
N ILE A 296 13.79 -22.12 8.80
CA ILE A 296 14.37 -21.82 7.47
C ILE A 296 13.39 -21.11 6.51
N GLU A 297 12.08 -21.20 6.75
CA GLU A 297 11.07 -20.49 5.96
C GLU A 297 10.83 -19.04 6.43
N ALA A 298 11.25 -18.68 7.65
CA ALA A 298 11.02 -17.35 8.23
C ALA A 298 11.71 -16.21 7.45
N PRO A 299 12.93 -16.35 6.90
CA PRO A 299 13.52 -15.33 6.03
C PRO A 299 12.67 -15.05 4.77
N LYS A 300 12.02 -16.08 4.20
CA LYS A 300 11.14 -15.91 3.05
C LYS A 300 9.88 -15.15 3.45
N LEU A 301 9.30 -15.49 4.61
CA LEU A 301 8.15 -14.77 5.16
C LEU A 301 8.46 -13.29 5.43
N ALA A 302 9.58 -12.99 6.09
CA ALA A 302 10.01 -11.61 6.32
C ALA A 302 10.10 -10.80 5.01
N ARG A 303 10.69 -11.40 3.96
CA ARG A 303 10.80 -10.76 2.65
C ARG A 303 9.46 -10.57 1.95
N GLU A 304 8.55 -11.52 2.04
CA GLU A 304 7.21 -11.37 1.48
C GLU A 304 6.42 -10.28 2.21
N LEU A 305 6.45 -10.24 3.55
CA LEU A 305 5.80 -9.18 4.33
C LEU A 305 6.33 -7.79 3.94
N ARG A 306 7.64 -7.65 3.75
CA ARG A 306 8.27 -6.42 3.26
C ARG A 306 7.89 -6.07 1.81
N ARG A 307 7.73 -7.07 0.93
CA ARG A 307 7.20 -6.85 -0.44
C ARG A 307 5.79 -6.25 -0.43
N TYR A 308 5.02 -6.51 0.63
CA TYR A 308 3.70 -5.92 0.86
C TYR A 308 3.74 -4.58 1.63
N GLY A 309 4.93 -4.10 2.00
CA GLY A 309 5.15 -2.79 2.63
C GLY A 309 5.30 -2.78 4.16
N ALA A 310 5.30 -3.96 4.81
CA ALA A 310 5.47 -4.04 6.26
C ALA A 310 6.90 -3.68 6.70
N ASP A 311 7.00 -3.03 7.86
CA ASP A 311 8.24 -2.93 8.64
C ASP A 311 8.32 -4.13 9.59
N VAL A 312 9.34 -4.96 9.43
CA VAL A 312 9.42 -6.26 10.11
C VAL A 312 10.61 -6.29 11.06
N THR A 313 10.41 -6.58 12.34
CA THR A 313 11.49 -6.83 13.31
C THR A 313 11.50 -8.30 13.69
N ALA A 314 12.67 -8.94 13.67
CA ALA A 314 12.77 -10.35 14.05
C ALA A 314 13.14 -10.52 15.53
N TYR A 315 12.41 -11.39 16.22
CA TYR A 315 12.72 -11.86 17.56
C TYR A 315 13.06 -13.35 17.48
N MET A 316 14.16 -13.77 18.09
CA MET A 316 14.65 -15.13 17.93
C MET A 316 14.97 -15.75 19.28
N THR A 317 14.43 -16.93 19.54
CA THR A 317 14.89 -17.75 20.68
C THR A 317 16.30 -18.29 20.41
N ARG A 318 17.08 -18.57 21.47
CA ARG A 318 18.40 -19.22 21.33
C ARG A 318 18.32 -20.52 20.52
N ALA A 319 17.32 -21.35 20.80
CA ALA A 319 17.08 -22.58 20.03
C ALA A 319 16.85 -22.32 18.53
N SER A 320 16.14 -21.25 18.13
CA SER A 320 15.93 -20.94 16.71
C SER A 320 17.23 -20.64 15.96
N VAL A 321 18.24 -20.11 16.66
CA VAL A 321 19.59 -19.90 16.12
C VAL A 321 20.30 -21.24 15.90
N ASP A 322 20.24 -22.13 16.89
CA ASP A 322 20.89 -23.44 16.85
C ASP A 322 20.30 -24.36 15.76
N PHE A 323 18.99 -24.24 15.49
CA PHE A 323 18.30 -24.99 14.43
C PHE A 323 18.50 -24.44 13.01
N GLY A 324 19.43 -23.49 12.82
CA GLY A 324 20.01 -23.19 11.50
C GLY A 324 19.57 -21.88 10.86
N VAL A 325 18.91 -20.97 11.58
CA VAL A 325 18.68 -19.60 11.11
C VAL A 325 19.66 -18.67 11.78
N SER A 326 20.63 -18.15 11.03
CA SER A 326 21.54 -17.15 11.55
C SER A 326 20.80 -15.82 11.79
N PRO A 327 21.03 -15.13 12.92
CA PRO A 327 20.54 -13.76 13.13
C PRO A 327 20.90 -12.83 11.97
N LYS A 328 22.09 -12.97 11.37
CA LYS A 328 22.52 -12.18 10.20
C LYS A 328 21.62 -12.38 8.97
N VAL A 329 21.11 -13.60 8.77
CA VAL A 329 20.16 -13.89 7.68
C VAL A 329 18.83 -13.19 7.95
N MET A 330 18.37 -13.19 9.19
CA MET A 330 17.14 -12.49 9.58
C MET A 330 17.31 -10.96 9.53
N GLU A 331 18.46 -10.42 9.92
CA GLU A 331 18.78 -9.00 9.75
C GLU A 331 18.73 -8.60 8.28
N TRP A 332 19.30 -9.41 7.38
CA TRP A 332 19.19 -9.17 5.94
C TRP A 332 17.73 -9.26 5.45
N ALA A 333 17.01 -10.29 5.87
CA ALA A 333 15.64 -10.55 5.42
C ALA A 333 14.67 -9.45 5.86
N THR A 334 14.83 -8.96 7.09
CA THR A 334 14.01 -7.90 7.69
C THR A 334 14.50 -6.49 7.38
N SER A 335 15.80 -6.34 7.12
CA SER A 335 16.51 -5.04 7.09
C SER A 335 16.50 -4.28 8.42
N ASN A 336 16.21 -4.97 9.53
CA ASN A 336 16.24 -4.45 10.90
C ASN A 336 17.14 -5.33 11.78
N PRO A 337 17.71 -4.80 12.88
CA PRO A 337 18.40 -5.62 13.88
C PRO A 337 17.50 -6.73 14.44
N VAL A 338 18.10 -7.86 14.78
CA VAL A 338 17.39 -8.99 15.39
C VAL A 338 17.47 -8.88 16.91
N VAL A 339 16.34 -9.09 17.58
CA VAL A 339 16.28 -9.18 19.05
C VAL A 339 16.47 -10.63 19.48
N LEU A 340 17.59 -10.91 20.15
CA LEU A 340 17.91 -12.24 20.69
C LEU A 340 17.65 -12.35 22.19
N GLU A 341 17.85 -11.25 22.91
CA GLU A 341 17.72 -11.15 24.36
C GLU A 341 17.12 -9.79 24.73
N LEU A 342 16.56 -9.72 25.94
CA LEU A 342 16.07 -8.46 26.49
C LEU A 342 17.25 -7.67 27.04
N THR A 343 17.26 -6.37 26.76
CA THR A 343 18.26 -5.44 27.30
C THR A 343 17.56 -4.33 28.10
N GLY A 344 18.32 -3.32 28.52
CA GLY A 344 17.76 -2.12 29.16
C GLY A 344 16.83 -1.30 28.26
N MET A 345 16.73 -1.62 26.97
CA MET A 345 15.88 -0.93 25.99
C MET A 345 14.41 -1.39 26.00
N ALA A 346 14.05 -2.32 26.90
CA ALA A 346 12.68 -2.80 27.09
C ALA A 346 12.02 -3.30 25.79
N GLU A 347 12.72 -4.13 25.02
CA GLU A 347 12.28 -4.65 23.72
C GLU A 347 10.94 -5.39 23.80
N HIS A 348 10.66 -6.03 24.95
CA HIS A 348 9.40 -6.69 25.23
C HIS A 348 8.20 -5.72 25.33
N LEU A 349 8.41 -4.41 25.48
CA LEU A 349 7.34 -3.39 25.49
C LEU A 349 7.18 -2.67 24.15
N ALA A 350 7.96 -3.05 23.13
CA ALA A 350 7.85 -2.48 21.80
C ALA A 350 6.44 -2.73 21.21
N ARG A 351 5.82 -1.68 20.68
CA ARG A 351 4.46 -1.76 20.15
C ARG A 351 4.46 -2.18 18.67
N TYR A 352 3.92 -3.35 18.39
CA TYR A 352 3.67 -3.81 17.03
C TYR A 352 2.17 -3.81 16.71
N ASP A 353 1.82 -3.64 15.43
CA ASP A 353 0.46 -3.83 14.95
C ASP A 353 0.06 -5.31 15.01
N LEU A 354 1.04 -6.21 14.80
CA LEU A 354 0.88 -7.66 14.88
C LEU A 354 2.18 -8.32 15.33
N VAL A 355 2.08 -9.34 16.18
CA VAL A 355 3.18 -10.25 16.52
C VAL A 355 2.85 -11.63 15.96
N ILE A 356 3.70 -12.14 15.07
CA ILE A 356 3.57 -13.46 14.49
C ILE A 356 4.66 -14.39 15.01
N VAL A 357 4.28 -15.54 15.58
CA VAL A 357 5.19 -16.62 15.97
C VAL A 357 5.23 -17.65 14.84
N TYR A 358 6.31 -17.65 14.06
CA TYR A 358 6.46 -18.49 12.87
C TYR A 358 7.92 -18.96 12.74
N PRO A 359 8.18 -20.29 12.80
CA PRO A 359 7.29 -21.31 13.34
C PRO A 359 7.11 -21.18 14.86
N ALA A 360 6.00 -21.72 15.37
CA ALA A 360 5.73 -21.86 16.80
C ALA A 360 5.84 -23.33 17.23
N THR A 361 6.78 -23.62 18.13
CA THR A 361 6.94 -24.95 18.74
C THR A 361 5.93 -25.16 19.86
N LEU A 362 5.66 -26.43 20.20
CA LEU A 362 4.85 -26.81 21.36
C LEU A 362 5.27 -26.05 22.62
N ASN A 363 6.55 -26.11 22.97
CA ASN A 363 7.12 -25.44 24.14
C ASN A 363 6.83 -23.93 24.18
N THR A 364 6.89 -23.24 23.04
CA THR A 364 6.61 -21.80 23.02
C THR A 364 5.11 -21.53 23.17
N ILE A 365 4.26 -22.35 22.54
CA ILE A 365 2.81 -22.22 22.63
C ILE A 365 2.33 -22.47 24.06
N ASP A 366 2.85 -23.51 24.73
CA ASP A 366 2.52 -23.81 26.13
C ASP A 366 2.94 -22.65 27.04
N LYS A 367 4.15 -22.12 26.86
CA LYS A 367 4.62 -20.94 27.62
C LYS A 367 3.74 -19.72 27.41
N ILE A 368 3.30 -19.45 26.18
CA ILE A 368 2.39 -18.32 25.90
C ILE A 368 1.03 -18.56 26.57
N ALA A 369 0.49 -19.78 26.49
CA ALA A 369 -0.79 -20.14 27.10
C ALA A 369 -0.79 -20.04 28.63
N ASP A 370 0.36 -20.28 29.26
CA ASP A 370 0.52 -20.28 30.71
C ASP A 370 1.17 -18.99 31.26
N GLY A 371 1.43 -17.99 30.40
CA GLY A 371 1.97 -16.68 30.80
C GLY A 371 3.44 -16.68 31.19
N ILE A 372 4.22 -17.67 30.74
CA ILE A 372 5.66 -17.79 31.02
C ILE A 372 6.43 -16.87 30.06
N ALA A 373 7.06 -15.82 30.61
CA ALA A 373 7.79 -14.78 29.87
C ALA A 373 9.32 -14.86 30.08
N ASP A 374 9.94 -16.02 29.79
CA ASP A 374 11.34 -16.30 30.17
C ASP A 374 12.41 -15.99 29.11
N ASN A 375 12.01 -15.51 27.93
CA ASN A 375 12.90 -15.07 26.86
C ASN A 375 12.26 -13.93 26.04
N ALA A 376 13.02 -13.32 25.12
CA ALA A 376 12.56 -12.16 24.35
C ALA A 376 11.28 -12.42 23.54
N VAL A 377 11.12 -13.62 22.95
CA VAL A 377 9.93 -13.98 22.18
C VAL A 377 8.71 -14.12 23.10
N THR A 378 8.82 -14.90 24.17
CA THR A 378 7.67 -15.14 25.06
C THR A 378 7.30 -13.90 25.87
N ALA A 379 8.27 -13.07 26.25
CA ALA A 379 8.03 -11.80 26.92
C ALA A 379 7.30 -10.79 26.02
N LEU A 380 7.70 -10.68 24.74
CA LEU A 380 6.95 -9.87 23.76
C LEU A 380 5.54 -10.42 23.54
N CYS A 381 5.37 -11.74 23.49
CA CYS A 381 4.03 -12.33 23.35
C CYS A 381 3.15 -12.03 24.57
N ALA A 382 3.69 -12.13 25.79
CA ALA A 382 2.95 -11.87 27.03
C ALA A 382 2.54 -10.40 27.19
N SER A 383 3.31 -9.45 26.66
CA SER A 383 2.98 -8.02 26.67
C SER A 383 2.08 -7.58 25.50
N THR A 384 1.80 -8.48 24.55
CA THR A 384 0.99 -8.19 23.37
C THR A 384 -0.44 -8.64 23.60
N GLU A 385 -1.39 -7.77 23.26
CA GLU A 385 -2.81 -8.10 23.25
C GLU A 385 -3.10 -9.40 22.46
N PRO A 386 -3.84 -10.38 23.01
CA PRO A 386 -4.08 -11.66 22.35
C PRO A 386 -4.64 -11.54 20.92
N SER A 387 -5.50 -10.54 20.67
CA SER A 387 -6.06 -10.24 19.35
C SER A 387 -5.04 -9.83 18.28
N ARG A 388 -3.81 -9.49 18.70
CA ARG A 388 -2.66 -9.14 17.84
C ARG A 388 -1.60 -10.25 17.78
N LEU A 389 -1.89 -11.41 18.37
CA LEU A 389 -1.03 -12.59 18.29
C LEU A 389 -1.50 -13.50 17.15
N LEU A 390 -0.55 -13.86 16.29
CA LEU A 390 -0.73 -14.85 15.22
C LEU A 390 0.28 -15.99 15.41
N ILE A 391 -0.20 -17.22 15.55
CA ILE A 391 0.65 -18.39 15.84
C ILE A 391 0.58 -19.37 14.68
N ALA A 392 1.74 -19.79 14.16
CA ALA A 392 1.86 -20.81 13.10
C ALA A 392 2.60 -22.05 13.63
N PRO A 393 1.88 -23.08 14.11
CA PRO A 393 2.48 -24.26 14.73
C PRO A 393 3.37 -25.05 13.76
N ALA A 394 4.48 -25.62 14.28
CA ALA A 394 5.31 -26.57 13.53
C ALA A 394 5.96 -27.59 14.47
N MET A 395 5.59 -28.87 14.34
CA MET A 395 6.06 -29.93 15.22
C MET A 395 5.77 -31.34 14.67
N ASN A 396 6.34 -32.37 15.30
CA ASN A 396 5.98 -33.76 15.03
C ASN A 396 4.49 -34.02 15.36
N LEU A 397 3.82 -34.91 14.61
CA LEU A 397 2.39 -35.16 14.79
C LEU A 397 2.02 -35.73 16.18
N ARG A 398 2.93 -36.44 16.86
CA ARG A 398 2.71 -36.89 18.25
C ARG A 398 2.58 -35.72 19.22
N LEU A 399 3.38 -34.67 19.01
CA LEU A 399 3.30 -33.43 19.79
C LEU A 399 2.04 -32.64 19.44
N TYR A 400 1.69 -32.57 18.16
CA TYR A 400 0.48 -31.90 17.69
C TYR A 400 -0.82 -32.56 18.20
N ASN A 401 -0.80 -33.87 18.41
CA ASN A 401 -1.93 -34.62 18.95
C ASN A 401 -1.95 -34.71 20.49
N ASN A 402 -0.98 -34.08 21.16
CA ASN A 402 -0.91 -34.06 22.62
C ASN A 402 -2.12 -33.30 23.21
N GLU A 403 -2.71 -33.81 24.28
CA GLU A 403 -3.88 -33.18 24.94
C GLU A 403 -3.57 -31.82 25.55
N ALA A 404 -2.38 -31.65 26.15
CA ALA A 404 -1.95 -30.36 26.69
C ALA A 404 -1.87 -29.31 25.58
N PHE A 405 -1.32 -29.67 24.42
CA PHE A 405 -1.29 -28.79 23.25
C PHE A 405 -2.69 -28.36 22.80
N ARG A 406 -3.63 -29.32 22.68
CA ARG A 406 -5.02 -29.01 22.32
C ARG A 406 -5.66 -28.05 23.31
N GLY A 407 -5.47 -28.30 24.61
CA GLY A 407 -5.93 -27.41 25.68
C GLY A 407 -5.33 -26.01 25.57
N CYS A 408 -4.03 -25.88 25.25
CA CYS A 408 -3.38 -24.58 25.04
C CYS A 408 -3.96 -23.84 23.83
N VAL A 409 -4.17 -24.53 22.70
CA VAL A 409 -4.75 -23.95 21.48
C VAL A 409 -6.18 -23.45 21.76
N GLU A 410 -6.99 -24.23 22.45
CA GLU A 410 -8.36 -23.84 22.83
C GLU A 410 -8.38 -22.61 23.73
N ARG A 411 -7.54 -22.57 24.78
CA ARG A 411 -7.40 -21.40 25.66
C ARG A 411 -6.99 -20.15 24.87
N LEU A 412 -5.94 -20.25 24.07
CA LEU A 412 -5.41 -19.11 23.31
C LEU A 412 -6.43 -18.60 22.27
N ARG A 413 -7.13 -19.49 21.56
CA ARG A 413 -8.22 -19.08 20.66
C ARG A 413 -9.35 -18.40 21.41
N GLY A 414 -9.71 -18.91 22.60
CA GLY A 414 -10.70 -18.28 23.48
C GLY A 414 -10.32 -16.86 23.93
N MET A 415 -9.01 -16.58 24.04
CA MET A 415 -8.48 -15.25 24.34
C MET A 415 -8.44 -14.32 23.10
N GLY A 416 -8.67 -14.85 21.90
CA GLY A 416 -8.63 -14.08 20.64
C GLY A 416 -7.35 -14.22 19.82
N VAL A 417 -6.44 -15.14 20.20
CA VAL A 417 -5.23 -15.44 19.42
C VAL A 417 -5.61 -16.14 18.11
N THR A 418 -5.03 -15.67 17.01
CA THR A 418 -5.25 -16.27 15.70
C THR A 418 -4.25 -17.38 15.44
N PHE A 419 -4.70 -18.52 14.91
CA PHE A 419 -3.85 -19.62 14.49
C PHE A 419 -3.83 -19.76 12.96
N VAL A 420 -2.64 -20.06 12.41
CA VAL A 420 -2.48 -20.50 11.01
C VAL A 420 -2.26 -22.00 11.01
N GLU A 421 -3.22 -22.75 10.45
CA GLU A 421 -3.21 -24.21 10.53
C GLU A 421 -2.01 -24.84 9.78
N PRO A 422 -1.31 -25.81 10.40
CA PRO A 422 -0.18 -26.48 9.78
C PRO A 422 -0.59 -27.37 8.60
N ARG A 423 0.38 -27.73 7.74
CA ARG A 423 0.26 -28.81 6.75
C ARG A 423 0.53 -30.15 7.40
N ILE A 424 -0.52 -30.96 7.55
CA ILE A 424 -0.40 -32.33 8.06
C ILE A 424 0.03 -33.26 6.91
N GLY A 425 1.17 -33.92 7.07
CA GLY A 425 1.67 -34.91 6.10
C GLY A 425 2.96 -35.55 6.60
N GLU A 426 3.26 -36.77 6.14
CA GLU A 426 4.49 -37.50 6.49
C GLU A 426 4.72 -37.65 8.02
N GLY A 427 3.65 -37.70 8.82
CA GLY A 427 3.75 -37.79 10.28
C GLY A 427 4.22 -36.49 10.97
N VAL A 428 4.15 -35.35 10.28
CA VAL A 428 4.56 -34.03 10.78
C VAL A 428 3.45 -33.00 10.56
N ALA A 429 3.28 -32.11 11.54
CA ALA A 429 2.55 -30.85 11.38
C ALA A 429 3.54 -29.80 10.88
N LYS A 430 3.69 -29.69 9.55
CA LYS A 430 4.60 -28.75 8.89
C LYS A 430 4.06 -27.33 9.02
N VAL A 431 4.93 -26.34 9.27
CA VAL A 431 4.51 -24.93 9.36
C VAL A 431 3.72 -24.52 8.12
N ALA A 432 2.71 -23.66 8.26
CA ALA A 432 1.91 -23.12 7.15
C ALA A 432 2.78 -22.52 6.03
N GLU A 433 2.28 -22.45 4.79
CA GLU A 433 3.10 -21.88 3.71
C GLU A 433 3.27 -20.37 3.90
N VAL A 434 4.35 -19.82 3.37
CA VAL A 434 4.66 -18.39 3.50
C VAL A 434 3.50 -17.52 3.02
N TRP A 435 2.87 -17.87 1.89
CA TRP A 435 1.75 -17.11 1.37
C TRP A 435 0.47 -17.27 2.21
N GLU A 436 0.25 -18.42 2.85
CA GLU A 436 -0.85 -18.63 3.80
C GLU A 436 -0.64 -17.71 5.01
N ALA A 437 0.57 -17.70 5.59
CA ALA A 437 0.91 -16.81 6.70
C ALA A 437 0.73 -15.32 6.33
N VAL A 438 1.15 -14.91 5.14
CA VAL A 438 0.92 -13.53 4.64
C VAL A 438 -0.58 -13.22 4.56
N ASP A 439 -1.42 -14.14 4.09
CA ASP A 439 -2.87 -13.91 3.99
C ASP A 439 -3.52 -13.71 5.36
N HIS A 440 -3.09 -14.50 6.35
CA HIS A 440 -3.53 -14.32 7.73
C HIS A 440 -3.03 -13.01 8.34
N VAL A 441 -1.79 -12.60 8.07
CA VAL A 441 -1.26 -11.29 8.53
C VAL A 441 -2.08 -10.15 7.95
N VAL A 442 -2.32 -10.15 6.63
CA VAL A 442 -3.15 -9.14 5.94
C VAL A 442 -4.56 -9.14 6.51
N ARG A 443 -5.16 -10.30 6.72
CA ARG A 443 -6.48 -10.45 7.35
C ARG A 443 -6.52 -9.84 8.75
N CYS A 444 -5.56 -10.16 9.61
CA CYS A 444 -5.53 -9.66 10.98
C CYS A 444 -5.48 -8.13 11.01
N LEU A 445 -4.66 -7.54 10.13
CA LEU A 445 -4.43 -6.10 10.02
C LEU A 445 -5.45 -5.36 9.14
N SER A 446 -6.43 -6.07 8.56
CA SER A 446 -7.43 -5.47 7.69
C SER A 446 -8.37 -4.54 8.45
N ILE A 447 -8.58 -3.35 7.88
CA ILE A 447 -9.51 -2.31 8.35
C ILE A 447 -10.77 -2.22 7.46
N SER A 448 -10.99 -3.22 6.61
CA SER A 448 -12.13 -3.27 5.69
C SER A 448 -13.47 -3.23 6.44
N VAL A 449 -14.44 -2.51 5.87
CA VAL A 449 -15.84 -2.48 6.37
C VAL A 449 -16.57 -3.82 6.18
N LEU A 450 -15.98 -4.75 5.44
CA LEU A 450 -16.50 -6.11 5.24
C LEU A 450 -16.01 -7.09 6.30
N ARG A 451 -15.12 -6.68 7.20
CA ARG A 451 -14.58 -7.54 8.25
C ARG A 451 -15.73 -8.18 9.05
N GLY A 452 -15.68 -9.50 9.20
CA GLY A 452 -16.69 -10.29 9.90
C GLY A 452 -17.89 -10.72 9.05
N ARG A 453 -18.15 -10.09 7.90
CA ARG A 453 -19.26 -10.45 7.01
C ARG A 453 -19.04 -11.81 6.35
N GLY A 454 -20.09 -12.59 6.18
CA GLY A 454 -20.13 -13.80 5.38
C GLY A 454 -20.24 -13.50 3.88
N VAL A 455 -19.35 -14.11 3.10
CA VAL A 455 -19.30 -13.98 1.63
C VAL A 455 -19.36 -15.37 1.02
N LEU A 456 -20.41 -15.65 0.25
CA LEU A 456 -20.56 -16.87 -0.53
C LEU A 456 -20.08 -16.63 -1.97
N ILE A 457 -19.16 -17.44 -2.48
CA ILE A 457 -18.60 -17.26 -3.82
C ILE A 457 -18.89 -18.47 -4.68
N LEU A 458 -19.60 -18.27 -5.78
CA LEU A 458 -19.83 -19.29 -6.78
C LEU A 458 -18.76 -19.13 -7.87
N THR A 459 -18.08 -20.21 -8.23
CA THR A 459 -17.07 -20.17 -9.28
C THR A 459 -16.84 -21.51 -9.98
N GLY A 460 -16.03 -21.50 -11.03
CA GLY A 460 -15.79 -22.64 -11.90
C GLY A 460 -16.91 -22.88 -12.93
N PRO A 461 -16.73 -23.83 -13.86
CA PRO A 461 -17.76 -24.21 -14.82
C PRO A 461 -18.72 -25.24 -14.21
N THR A 462 -19.93 -25.37 -14.75
CA THR A 462 -20.79 -26.54 -14.54
C THR A 462 -20.65 -27.53 -15.70
N ARG A 463 -20.96 -28.81 -15.46
CA ARG A 463 -20.92 -29.87 -16.47
C ARG A 463 -22.22 -30.65 -16.53
N TYR A 464 -22.55 -31.14 -17.72
CA TYR A 464 -23.52 -32.21 -17.90
C TYR A 464 -22.92 -33.31 -18.76
N ASP A 465 -23.05 -34.54 -18.30
CA ASP A 465 -22.59 -35.69 -19.06
C ASP A 465 -23.55 -35.96 -20.23
N LEU A 466 -22.98 -36.23 -21.40
CA LEU A 466 -23.71 -36.65 -22.60
C LEU A 466 -23.79 -38.18 -22.64
N ASP A 467 -22.68 -38.82 -22.29
CA ASP A 467 -22.49 -40.27 -22.14
C ASP A 467 -21.46 -40.53 -21.01
N PRO A 468 -21.10 -41.78 -20.66
CA PRO A 468 -20.12 -42.06 -19.60
C PRO A 468 -18.69 -41.53 -19.85
N VAL A 469 -18.40 -40.96 -21.03
CA VAL A 469 -17.06 -40.55 -21.46
C VAL A 469 -16.98 -39.05 -21.76
N ARG A 470 -18.08 -38.43 -22.18
CA ARG A 470 -18.13 -37.07 -22.71
C ARG A 470 -19.13 -36.21 -21.94
N TYR A 471 -18.80 -34.93 -21.80
CA TYR A 471 -19.65 -33.93 -21.16
C TYR A 471 -19.62 -32.60 -21.94
N ILE A 472 -20.64 -31.76 -21.71
CA ILE A 472 -20.66 -30.35 -22.13
C ILE A 472 -20.26 -29.46 -20.93
N SER A 473 -19.48 -28.42 -21.19
CA SER A 473 -18.95 -27.49 -20.18
C SER A 473 -18.63 -26.14 -20.80
N ASN A 474 -18.75 -25.07 -20.00
CA ASN A 474 -18.14 -23.79 -20.34
C ASN A 474 -16.61 -23.82 -20.09
N LYS A 475 -15.86 -22.99 -20.82
CA LYS A 475 -14.41 -22.85 -20.68
C LYS A 475 -14.08 -21.94 -19.49
N SER A 476 -13.96 -22.52 -18.29
CA SER A 476 -13.54 -21.78 -17.10
C SER A 476 -12.62 -22.62 -16.21
N SER A 477 -11.56 -22.00 -15.71
CA SER A 477 -10.63 -22.63 -14.77
C SER A 477 -11.02 -22.41 -13.30
N GLY A 478 -11.92 -21.46 -13.00
CA GLY A 478 -12.19 -21.00 -11.64
C GLY A 478 -11.12 -20.05 -11.06
N ARG A 479 -10.10 -19.68 -11.83
CA ARG A 479 -8.96 -18.85 -11.36
C ARG A 479 -9.37 -17.49 -10.82
N LEU A 480 -10.37 -16.84 -11.41
CA LEU A 480 -10.87 -15.57 -10.89
C LEU A 480 -11.55 -15.74 -9.53
N GLY A 481 -12.37 -16.79 -9.37
CA GLY A 481 -12.99 -17.12 -8.08
C GLY A 481 -11.98 -17.41 -6.98
N TYR A 482 -10.85 -18.02 -7.30
CA TYR A 482 -9.72 -18.19 -6.36
C TYR A 482 -9.24 -16.83 -5.82
N TRP A 483 -9.01 -15.86 -6.72
CA TRP A 483 -8.53 -14.54 -6.33
C TRP A 483 -9.58 -13.75 -5.55
N LEU A 484 -10.85 -13.83 -5.96
CA LEU A 484 -11.99 -13.23 -5.23
C LEU A 484 -12.12 -13.79 -3.81
N ALA A 485 -12.04 -15.11 -3.66
CA ALA A 485 -12.13 -15.75 -2.34
C ALA A 485 -10.96 -15.39 -1.42
N ARG A 486 -9.75 -15.36 -1.98
CA ARG A 486 -8.55 -14.94 -1.24
C ARG A 486 -8.62 -13.47 -0.81
N GLU A 487 -9.10 -12.59 -1.69
CA GLU A 487 -9.25 -11.16 -1.37
C GLU A 487 -10.32 -10.93 -0.30
N ALA A 488 -11.49 -11.58 -0.42
CA ALA A 488 -12.53 -11.55 0.62
C ALA A 488 -11.98 -12.02 1.98
N PHE A 489 -11.21 -13.11 1.99
CA PHE A 489 -10.57 -13.61 3.21
C PHE A 489 -9.58 -12.59 3.79
N ARG A 490 -8.75 -11.96 2.94
CA ARG A 490 -7.82 -10.90 3.36
C ARG A 490 -8.51 -9.65 3.90
N ARG A 491 -9.75 -9.39 3.51
CA ARG A 491 -10.60 -8.29 4.06
C ARG A 491 -11.26 -8.63 5.38
N GLY A 492 -11.04 -9.82 5.93
CA GLY A 492 -11.63 -10.22 7.20
C GLY A 492 -12.99 -10.90 7.07
N CYS A 493 -13.46 -11.19 5.86
CA CYS A 493 -14.75 -11.87 5.63
C CYS A 493 -14.71 -13.35 6.03
N ARG A 494 -15.83 -13.94 6.42
CA ARG A 494 -16.01 -15.40 6.50
C ARG A 494 -16.38 -15.89 5.10
N VAL A 495 -15.48 -16.60 4.44
CA VAL A 495 -15.64 -16.95 3.02
C VAL A 495 -16.01 -18.42 2.89
N LYS A 496 -16.96 -18.73 2.01
CA LYS A 496 -17.21 -20.09 1.54
C LYS A 496 -17.35 -20.09 0.02
N VAL A 497 -16.83 -21.13 -0.62
CA VAL A 497 -16.85 -21.23 -2.08
C VAL A 497 -17.70 -22.42 -2.51
N ILE A 498 -18.60 -22.20 -3.46
CA ILE A 498 -19.30 -23.24 -4.21
C ILE A 498 -18.60 -23.36 -5.56
N TYR A 499 -18.00 -24.51 -5.80
CA TYR A 499 -17.02 -24.67 -6.86
C TYR A 499 -17.37 -25.83 -7.79
N GLY A 500 -17.62 -25.50 -9.06
CA GLY A 500 -17.73 -26.48 -10.13
C GLY A 500 -16.40 -27.15 -10.50
N PRO A 501 -16.39 -28.09 -11.47
CA PRO A 501 -15.19 -28.81 -11.91
C PRO A 501 -14.18 -27.94 -12.70
N GLY A 502 -13.53 -27.01 -12.01
CA GLY A 502 -12.40 -26.20 -12.50
C GLY A 502 -11.03 -26.82 -12.21
N SER A 503 -9.95 -26.06 -12.45
CA SER A 503 -8.55 -26.52 -12.38
C SER A 503 -7.69 -25.84 -11.32
N VAL A 504 -8.29 -25.04 -10.43
CA VAL A 504 -7.61 -24.42 -9.29
C VAL A 504 -7.92 -25.13 -7.98
N ASP A 505 -6.95 -25.11 -7.07
CA ASP A 505 -7.11 -25.52 -5.68
C ASP A 505 -7.22 -24.29 -4.78
N PHE A 506 -8.18 -24.31 -3.87
CA PHE A 506 -8.38 -23.23 -2.91
C PHE A 506 -7.51 -23.44 -1.67
N PRO A 507 -7.10 -22.35 -0.99
CA PRO A 507 -6.43 -22.44 0.30
C PRO A 507 -7.28 -23.18 1.32
N ARG A 508 -6.64 -23.92 2.22
CA ARG A 508 -7.35 -24.77 3.21
C ARG A 508 -8.20 -23.97 4.20
N TYR A 509 -7.84 -22.71 4.44
CA TYR A 509 -8.61 -21.78 5.27
C TYR A 509 -9.85 -21.22 4.55
N ILE A 510 -10.09 -21.57 3.29
CA ILE A 510 -11.30 -21.25 2.52
C ILE A 510 -12.07 -22.55 2.27
N PRO A 511 -13.17 -22.80 3.02
CA PRO A 511 -14.01 -23.97 2.81
C PRO A 511 -14.64 -23.99 1.41
N VAL A 512 -14.67 -25.18 0.79
CA VAL A 512 -15.20 -25.39 -0.57
C VAL A 512 -16.26 -26.48 -0.57
N VAL A 513 -17.39 -26.21 -1.21
CA VAL A 513 -18.42 -27.19 -1.58
C VAL A 513 -18.26 -27.48 -3.08
N ARG A 514 -17.95 -28.72 -3.42
CA ARG A 514 -17.81 -29.15 -4.82
C ARG A 514 -19.19 -29.49 -5.40
N VAL A 515 -19.45 -29.00 -6.61
CA VAL A 515 -20.70 -29.24 -7.35
C VAL A 515 -20.37 -29.65 -8.78
N TYR A 516 -21.30 -30.28 -9.49
CA TYR A 516 -21.08 -30.76 -10.86
C TYR A 516 -22.01 -30.07 -11.86
N THR A 517 -23.32 -30.14 -11.63
CA THR A 517 -24.38 -29.61 -12.50
C THR A 517 -24.84 -28.20 -12.08
N VAL A 518 -25.74 -27.60 -12.85
CA VAL A 518 -26.36 -26.31 -12.47
C VAL A 518 -27.31 -26.51 -11.29
N GLU A 519 -28.04 -27.63 -11.26
CA GLU A 519 -28.93 -27.99 -10.16
C GLU A 519 -28.15 -28.21 -8.86
N ASP A 520 -27.02 -28.94 -8.91
CA ASP A 520 -26.15 -29.11 -7.73
C ASP A 520 -25.67 -27.76 -7.19
N MET A 521 -25.31 -26.84 -8.09
CA MET A 521 -24.88 -25.50 -7.72
C MET A 521 -26.01 -24.71 -7.09
N LEU A 522 -27.20 -24.71 -7.69
CA LEU A 522 -28.37 -24.03 -7.14
C LEU A 522 -28.72 -24.57 -5.75
N ASP A 523 -28.81 -25.89 -5.60
CA ASP A 523 -29.15 -26.53 -4.33
C ASP A 523 -28.11 -26.23 -3.24
N ALA A 524 -26.82 -26.25 -3.59
CA ALA A 524 -25.76 -25.89 -2.66
C ALA A 524 -25.87 -24.42 -2.22
N VAL A 525 -26.13 -23.49 -3.15
CA VAL A 525 -26.25 -22.07 -2.84
C VAL A 525 -27.45 -21.81 -1.94
N LEU A 526 -28.61 -22.38 -2.29
CA LEU A 526 -29.83 -22.22 -1.51
C LEU A 526 -29.64 -22.78 -0.10
N ARG A 527 -29.04 -23.96 0.05
CA ARG A 527 -28.76 -24.57 1.36
C ARG A 527 -27.86 -23.71 2.24
N GLU A 528 -26.80 -23.14 1.67
CA GLU A 528 -25.89 -22.25 2.41
C GLU A 528 -26.59 -20.95 2.83
N LEU A 529 -27.34 -20.32 1.92
CA LEU A 529 -28.07 -19.10 2.23
C LEU A 529 -29.19 -19.34 3.25
N ASP A 530 -29.92 -20.45 3.16
CA ASP A 530 -30.95 -20.86 4.12
C ASP A 530 -30.35 -21.12 5.52
N SER A 531 -29.10 -21.58 5.61
CA SER A 531 -28.40 -21.78 6.90
C SER A 531 -28.05 -20.45 7.60
N GLY A 532 -28.12 -19.33 6.89
CA GLY A 532 -27.85 -17.99 7.39
C GLY A 532 -26.36 -17.64 7.48
N GLY A 533 -26.07 -16.39 7.84
CA GLY A 533 -24.71 -15.91 8.09
C GLY A 533 -23.93 -15.42 6.87
N TYR A 534 -24.62 -15.17 5.75
CA TYR A 534 -24.06 -14.55 4.55
C TYR A 534 -24.79 -13.25 4.24
N GLU A 535 -24.04 -12.17 4.09
CA GLU A 535 -24.56 -10.85 3.67
C GLU A 535 -24.23 -10.55 2.21
N LEU A 536 -23.30 -11.30 1.61
CA LEU A 536 -22.84 -11.09 0.24
C LEU A 536 -22.74 -12.41 -0.54
N ALA A 537 -23.09 -12.37 -1.83
CA ALA A 537 -22.85 -13.46 -2.77
C ALA A 537 -22.19 -12.99 -4.07
N VAL A 538 -21.15 -13.69 -4.52
CA VAL A 538 -20.39 -13.36 -5.73
C VAL A 538 -20.60 -14.46 -6.78
N PHE A 539 -21.19 -14.09 -7.91
CA PHE A 539 -21.55 -14.98 -9.01
C PHE A 539 -20.50 -14.92 -10.12
N SER A 540 -19.34 -15.54 -9.88
CA SER A 540 -18.24 -15.61 -10.85
C SER A 540 -18.17 -16.93 -11.63
N ALA A 541 -19.17 -17.81 -11.44
CA ALA A 541 -19.23 -19.13 -12.07
C ALA A 541 -19.60 -19.04 -13.55
N ALA A 542 -19.00 -19.91 -14.36
CA ALA A 542 -19.35 -20.07 -15.77
C ALA A 542 -20.45 -21.14 -15.89
N ILE A 543 -21.65 -20.77 -15.44
CA ILE A 543 -22.83 -21.65 -15.39
C ILE A 543 -23.34 -21.90 -16.82
N LEU A 544 -23.67 -23.15 -17.14
CA LEU A 544 -24.24 -23.51 -18.43
C LEU A 544 -25.69 -23.02 -18.55
N ASP A 545 -26.00 -22.35 -19.67
CA ASP A 545 -27.35 -21.90 -20.00
C ASP A 545 -28.25 -23.03 -20.55
N PHE A 546 -27.64 -24.13 -20.98
CA PHE A 546 -28.33 -25.27 -21.56
C PHE A 546 -27.76 -26.59 -21.03
N LYS A 547 -28.62 -27.61 -20.99
CA LYS A 547 -28.27 -28.99 -20.61
C LYS A 547 -28.80 -29.99 -21.66
N PRO A 548 -28.18 -31.17 -21.82
CA PRO A 548 -28.75 -32.23 -22.65
C PRO A 548 -30.13 -32.64 -22.12
N SER A 549 -31.09 -32.85 -23.02
CA SER A 549 -32.43 -33.31 -22.62
C SER A 549 -32.43 -34.75 -22.09
N THR A 550 -31.42 -35.53 -22.46
CA THR A 550 -31.30 -36.96 -22.14
C THR A 550 -29.84 -37.33 -21.96
N TYR A 551 -29.54 -38.13 -20.93
CA TYR A 551 -28.26 -38.81 -20.76
C TYR A 551 -28.27 -40.18 -21.44
N VAL A 552 -27.20 -40.52 -22.17
CA VAL A 552 -27.05 -41.85 -22.79
C VAL A 552 -26.19 -42.73 -21.89
N GLY A 553 -26.74 -43.85 -21.38
CA GLY A 553 -26.04 -44.71 -20.42
C GLY A 553 -24.83 -45.49 -20.97
N GLU A 554 -24.62 -45.49 -22.28
CA GLU A 554 -23.51 -46.15 -22.97
C GLU A 554 -22.72 -45.16 -23.82
N LYS A 555 -21.42 -45.43 -24.01
CA LYS A 555 -20.57 -44.61 -24.88
C LYS A 555 -21.11 -44.62 -26.31
N VAL A 556 -21.49 -43.44 -26.81
CA VAL A 556 -21.98 -43.32 -28.19
C VAL A 556 -20.84 -43.63 -29.16
N ARG A 557 -21.06 -44.62 -30.03
CA ARG A 557 -20.07 -45.14 -30.98
C ARG A 557 -19.62 -44.03 -31.94
N SER A 558 -18.33 -44.02 -32.25
CA SER A 558 -17.77 -43.18 -33.31
C SER A 558 -18.15 -43.72 -34.69
N GLY A 559 -18.36 -42.84 -35.67
CA GLY A 559 -18.57 -43.22 -37.08
C GLY A 559 -19.92 -42.78 -37.67
N SER A 560 -20.79 -42.17 -36.87
CA SER A 560 -22.07 -41.59 -37.32
C SER A 560 -22.28 -40.22 -36.68
N THR A 561 -23.12 -39.39 -37.30
CA THR A 561 -23.60 -38.13 -36.72
C THR A 561 -24.34 -38.42 -35.42
N TRP A 562 -24.09 -37.60 -34.39
CA TRP A 562 -24.78 -37.68 -33.10
C TRP A 562 -25.43 -36.34 -32.79
N ASP A 563 -26.76 -36.32 -32.83
CA ASP A 563 -27.55 -35.14 -32.51
C ASP A 563 -27.85 -35.08 -31.01
N VAL A 564 -27.37 -34.02 -30.36
CA VAL A 564 -27.61 -33.75 -28.93
C VAL A 564 -28.62 -32.60 -28.82
N LYS A 565 -29.81 -32.91 -28.32
CA LYS A 565 -30.83 -31.88 -28.05
C LYS A 565 -30.54 -31.20 -26.72
N LEU A 566 -30.38 -29.87 -26.76
CA LEU A 566 -30.13 -29.03 -25.60
C LEU A 566 -31.42 -28.30 -25.17
N VAL A 567 -31.66 -28.22 -23.86
CA VAL A 567 -32.78 -27.51 -23.24
C VAL A 567 -32.28 -26.48 -22.22
N PRO A 568 -32.96 -25.35 -22.01
CA PRO A 568 -32.51 -24.32 -21.08
C PRO A 568 -32.38 -24.82 -19.64
N THR A 569 -31.45 -24.22 -18.90
CA THR A 569 -31.28 -24.41 -17.45
C THR A 569 -31.92 -23.26 -16.67
N VAL A 570 -32.03 -23.43 -15.35
CA VAL A 570 -32.38 -22.34 -14.43
C VAL A 570 -31.25 -21.33 -14.32
N LYS A 571 -31.60 -20.03 -14.25
CA LYS A 571 -30.65 -18.95 -13.99
C LYS A 571 -30.42 -18.82 -12.48
N VAL A 572 -29.30 -19.34 -11.99
CA VAL A 572 -29.01 -19.39 -10.53
C VAL A 572 -29.03 -18.02 -9.88
N ILE A 573 -28.47 -16.98 -10.52
CA ILE A 573 -28.47 -15.61 -9.98
C ILE A 573 -29.89 -15.04 -9.85
N ASP A 574 -30.79 -15.36 -10.77
CA ASP A 574 -32.18 -14.88 -10.76
C ASP A 574 -32.99 -15.54 -9.65
N GLU A 575 -32.78 -16.83 -9.45
CA GLU A 575 -33.45 -17.57 -8.38
C GLU A 575 -32.98 -17.08 -7.00
N VAL A 576 -31.68 -16.80 -6.85
CA VAL A 576 -31.12 -16.27 -5.60
C VAL A 576 -31.58 -14.83 -5.36
N SER A 577 -31.50 -13.93 -6.35
CA SER A 577 -31.92 -12.53 -6.17
C SER A 577 -33.41 -12.42 -5.83
N ARG A 578 -34.26 -13.25 -6.45
CA ARG A 578 -35.70 -13.28 -6.16
C ARG A 578 -35.99 -13.79 -4.75
N ARG A 579 -35.27 -14.81 -4.27
CA ARG A 579 -35.52 -15.42 -2.96
C ARG A 579 -34.87 -14.66 -1.80
N TYR A 580 -33.77 -13.96 -2.04
CA TYR A 580 -33.00 -13.23 -1.03
C TYR A 580 -32.76 -11.77 -1.46
N PRO A 581 -33.80 -10.92 -1.46
CA PRO A 581 -33.71 -9.54 -1.97
C PRO A 581 -32.77 -8.63 -1.16
N GLU A 582 -32.48 -8.98 0.09
CA GLU A 582 -31.57 -8.23 0.98
C GLU A 582 -30.09 -8.64 0.82
N LEU A 583 -29.80 -9.69 0.03
CA LEU A 583 -28.44 -10.18 -0.19
C LEU A 583 -27.68 -9.24 -1.11
N GLY A 584 -26.50 -8.78 -0.71
CA GLY A 584 -25.65 -7.99 -1.60
C GLY A 584 -25.03 -8.88 -2.68
N ILE A 585 -25.51 -8.75 -3.91
CA ILE A 585 -25.08 -9.57 -5.04
C ILE A 585 -23.99 -8.86 -5.85
N VAL A 586 -22.92 -9.60 -6.16
CA VAL A 586 -21.92 -9.22 -7.17
C VAL A 586 -22.08 -10.15 -8.37
N GLY A 587 -22.54 -9.62 -9.50
CA GLY A 587 -22.74 -10.36 -10.75
C GLY A 587 -21.53 -10.28 -11.68
N PHE A 588 -21.35 -11.28 -12.54
CA PHE A 588 -20.41 -11.23 -13.66
C PHE A 588 -21.14 -11.42 -14.98
N LYS A 589 -20.80 -10.57 -15.96
CA LYS A 589 -21.31 -10.64 -17.33
C LYS A 589 -20.14 -10.82 -18.29
N LEU A 590 -20.16 -11.88 -19.07
CA LEU A 590 -19.16 -12.15 -20.10
C LEU A 590 -19.79 -11.99 -21.47
N GLU A 591 -19.17 -11.16 -22.30
CA GLU A 591 -19.59 -10.86 -23.67
C GLU A 591 -18.47 -11.15 -24.66
N CYS A 592 -18.78 -11.15 -25.96
CA CYS A 592 -17.83 -11.52 -27.02
C CYS A 592 -17.84 -10.50 -28.16
N GLY A 593 -16.76 -9.73 -28.30
CA GLY A 593 -16.56 -8.82 -29.44
C GLY A 593 -17.42 -7.56 -29.37
N VAL A 594 -17.59 -7.01 -28.17
CA VAL A 594 -18.53 -5.94 -27.86
C VAL A 594 -17.76 -4.67 -27.48
N SER A 595 -18.30 -3.49 -27.81
CA SER A 595 -17.65 -2.21 -27.49
C SER A 595 -17.67 -1.92 -25.98
N GLY A 596 -16.85 -0.96 -25.53
CA GLY A 596 -16.84 -0.55 -24.11
C GLY A 596 -18.16 0.05 -23.64
N GLU A 597 -18.87 0.79 -24.51
CA GLU A 597 -20.16 1.40 -24.19
C GLU A 597 -21.26 0.34 -24.06
N ASP A 598 -21.30 -0.62 -24.98
CA ASP A 598 -22.24 -1.74 -24.95
C ASP A 598 -22.02 -2.63 -23.70
N LEU A 599 -20.77 -2.83 -23.27
CA LEU A 599 -20.46 -3.56 -22.03
C LEU A 599 -21.04 -2.85 -20.80
N ILE A 600 -20.98 -1.52 -20.76
CA ILE A 600 -21.57 -0.72 -19.68
C ILE A 600 -23.09 -0.87 -19.68
N GLU A 601 -23.73 -0.77 -20.84
CA GLU A 601 -25.18 -0.91 -20.98
C GLU A 601 -25.66 -2.29 -20.51
N ARG A 602 -25.04 -3.37 -21.00
CA ARG A 602 -25.36 -4.74 -20.55
C ARG A 602 -25.08 -4.96 -19.08
N GLY A 603 -24.04 -4.31 -18.53
CA GLY A 603 -23.76 -4.30 -17.10
C GLY A 603 -24.88 -3.65 -16.29
N ARG A 604 -25.45 -2.53 -16.78
CA ARG A 604 -26.60 -1.86 -16.16
C ARG A 604 -27.87 -2.70 -16.24
N GLU A 605 -28.15 -3.29 -17.40
CA GLU A 605 -29.31 -4.19 -17.57
C GLU A 605 -29.24 -5.38 -16.59
N GLU A 606 -28.07 -5.99 -16.44
CA GLU A 606 -27.87 -7.09 -15.49
C GLU A 606 -28.03 -6.63 -14.03
N LEU A 607 -27.55 -5.42 -13.70
CA LEU A 607 -27.67 -4.82 -12.38
C LEU A 607 -29.15 -4.58 -12.02
N ASP A 608 -29.92 -3.98 -12.93
CA ASP A 608 -31.35 -3.69 -12.73
C ASP A 608 -32.18 -4.98 -12.64
N ARG A 609 -31.86 -5.96 -13.48
CA ARG A 609 -32.56 -7.26 -13.54
C ARG A 609 -32.36 -8.09 -12.27
N THR A 610 -31.17 -8.06 -11.69
CA THR A 610 -30.80 -8.91 -10.54
C THR A 610 -30.85 -8.18 -9.21
N GLY A 611 -30.99 -6.85 -9.20
CA GLY A 611 -30.86 -6.04 -7.98
C GLY A 611 -29.44 -6.06 -7.40
N ALA A 612 -28.43 -6.40 -8.21
CA ALA A 612 -27.05 -6.50 -7.78
C ALA A 612 -26.51 -5.16 -7.26
N VAL A 613 -25.56 -5.23 -6.33
CA VAL A 613 -24.81 -4.07 -5.84
C VAL A 613 -23.73 -3.67 -6.85
N LEU A 614 -23.16 -4.68 -7.51
CA LEU A 614 -22.06 -4.53 -8.46
C LEU A 614 -22.16 -5.59 -9.55
N VAL A 615 -21.94 -5.19 -10.80
CA VAL A 615 -21.78 -6.11 -11.94
C VAL A 615 -20.43 -5.86 -12.60
N VAL A 616 -19.71 -6.95 -12.86
CA VAL A 616 -18.43 -6.93 -13.57
C VAL A 616 -18.64 -7.44 -14.99
N ALA A 617 -18.66 -6.53 -15.96
CA ALA A 617 -18.85 -6.81 -17.38
C ALA A 617 -17.49 -6.92 -18.09
N ASN A 618 -17.29 -7.97 -18.89
CA ASN A 618 -15.99 -8.29 -19.49
C ASN A 618 -16.18 -8.79 -20.93
N ASP A 619 -15.22 -8.51 -21.80
CA ASP A 619 -15.15 -9.12 -23.14
C ASP A 619 -14.14 -10.27 -23.14
N LEU A 620 -14.56 -11.45 -23.60
CA LEU A 620 -13.75 -12.65 -23.70
C LEU A 620 -12.41 -12.42 -24.42
N TYR A 621 -12.37 -11.62 -25.49
CA TYR A 621 -11.15 -11.36 -26.27
C TYR A 621 -10.11 -10.51 -25.55
N LYS A 622 -10.52 -9.85 -24.45
CA LYS A 622 -9.66 -9.04 -23.59
C LYS A 622 -9.14 -9.80 -22.36
N ILE A 623 -9.46 -11.09 -22.25
CA ILE A 623 -8.98 -11.97 -21.18
C ILE A 623 -7.83 -12.84 -21.71
N LYS A 624 -6.62 -12.64 -21.18
CA LYS A 624 -5.41 -13.38 -21.62
C LYS A 624 -4.60 -13.88 -20.43
N GLY A 625 -4.70 -15.18 -20.15
CA GLY A 625 -3.98 -15.80 -19.04
C GLY A 625 -4.41 -15.22 -17.69
N GLU A 626 -3.46 -14.56 -17.00
CA GLU A 626 -3.74 -13.83 -15.75
C GLU A 626 -4.21 -12.39 -15.99
N HIS A 627 -4.09 -11.85 -17.19
CA HIS A 627 -4.56 -10.50 -17.55
C HIS A 627 -6.07 -10.50 -17.84
N HIS A 628 -6.77 -9.47 -17.37
CA HIS A 628 -8.21 -9.35 -17.45
C HIS A 628 -8.62 -7.86 -17.50
N GLU A 629 -9.13 -7.41 -18.64
CA GLU A 629 -9.82 -6.12 -18.73
C GLU A 629 -11.31 -6.29 -18.42
N ALA A 630 -11.87 -5.37 -17.64
CA ALA A 630 -13.27 -5.40 -17.23
C ALA A 630 -13.83 -3.99 -17.06
N VAL A 631 -15.14 -3.87 -17.07
CA VAL A 631 -15.87 -2.68 -16.64
C VAL A 631 -16.74 -3.05 -15.46
N LEU A 632 -16.55 -2.36 -14.35
CA LEU A 632 -17.32 -2.53 -13.14
C LEU A 632 -18.44 -1.48 -13.12
N VAL A 633 -19.66 -1.94 -12.95
CA VAL A 633 -20.89 -1.12 -12.92
C VAL A 633 -21.53 -1.30 -11.56
N GLY A 634 -21.55 -0.24 -10.76
CA GLY A 634 -22.04 -0.25 -9.39
C GLY A 634 -23.39 0.44 -9.24
N ARG A 635 -24.07 0.14 -8.14
CA ARG A 635 -25.30 0.85 -7.74
C ARG A 635 -25.01 2.35 -7.59
N GLY A 636 -25.97 3.19 -7.96
CA GLY A 636 -25.79 4.65 -7.98
C GLY A 636 -25.11 5.20 -9.23
N GLY A 637 -24.91 4.37 -10.26
CA GLY A 637 -24.42 4.79 -11.59
C GLY A 637 -22.90 4.92 -11.70
N VAL A 638 -22.15 4.47 -10.68
CA VAL A 638 -20.68 4.47 -10.71
C VAL A 638 -20.20 3.44 -11.73
N VAL A 639 -19.30 3.85 -12.61
CA VAL A 639 -18.68 3.00 -13.64
C VAL A 639 -17.17 3.15 -13.57
N ARG A 640 -16.44 2.03 -13.55
CA ARG A 640 -14.98 2.01 -13.50
C ARG A 640 -14.42 1.00 -14.49
N SER A 641 -13.54 1.45 -15.37
CA SER A 641 -12.77 0.56 -16.23
C SER A 641 -11.56 0.02 -15.48
N PHE A 642 -11.27 -1.26 -15.66
CA PHE A 642 -10.14 -1.95 -15.06
C PHE A 642 -9.30 -2.63 -16.15
N ASP A 643 -7.99 -2.55 -16.01
CA ASP A 643 -7.00 -3.22 -16.86
C ASP A 643 -5.83 -3.70 -15.98
N GLY A 644 -5.62 -5.02 -15.90
CA GLY A 644 -4.60 -5.61 -15.03
C GLY A 644 -4.76 -7.11 -14.84
N THR A 645 -4.21 -7.64 -13.74
CA THR A 645 -4.29 -9.08 -13.43
C THR A 645 -5.61 -9.47 -12.76
N LYS A 646 -5.97 -10.76 -12.79
CA LYS A 646 -7.13 -11.31 -12.06
C LYS A 646 -7.07 -11.08 -10.54
N ALA A 647 -5.86 -11.04 -9.98
CA ALA A 647 -5.66 -10.73 -8.57
C ALA A 647 -5.96 -9.24 -8.26
N GLU A 648 -5.57 -8.35 -9.15
CA GLU A 648 -5.86 -6.92 -9.06
C GLU A 648 -7.35 -6.64 -9.33
N LEU A 649 -7.97 -7.33 -10.30
CA LEU A 649 -9.41 -7.24 -10.54
C LEU A 649 -10.20 -7.68 -9.30
N ALA A 650 -9.79 -8.77 -8.64
CA ALA A 650 -10.44 -9.20 -7.41
C ALA A 650 -10.38 -8.12 -6.32
N ARG A 651 -9.25 -7.42 -6.18
CA ARG A 651 -9.12 -6.27 -5.27
C ARG A 651 -10.07 -5.14 -5.68
N GLU A 652 -10.07 -4.77 -6.95
CA GLU A 652 -10.90 -3.70 -7.51
C GLU A 652 -12.40 -3.95 -7.28
N VAL A 653 -12.83 -5.20 -7.47
CA VAL A 653 -14.20 -5.64 -7.20
C VAL A 653 -14.59 -5.40 -5.75
N PHE A 654 -13.73 -5.75 -4.79
CA PHE A 654 -14.03 -5.53 -3.38
C PHE A 654 -13.87 -4.06 -2.96
N ASP A 655 -12.95 -3.29 -3.56
CA ASP A 655 -12.85 -1.84 -3.34
C ASP A 655 -14.14 -1.13 -3.76
N MET A 656 -14.61 -1.39 -4.98
CA MET A 656 -15.85 -0.80 -5.48
C MET A 656 -17.08 -1.31 -4.73
N LEU A 657 -17.09 -2.58 -4.29
CA LEU A 657 -18.16 -3.11 -3.44
C LEU A 657 -18.26 -2.36 -2.11
N GLU A 658 -17.12 -2.08 -1.46
CA GLU A 658 -17.11 -1.30 -0.22
C GLU A 658 -17.63 0.13 -0.43
N GLU A 659 -17.20 0.79 -1.50
CA GLU A 659 -17.72 2.12 -1.88
C GLU A 659 -19.24 2.09 -2.08
N CYS A 660 -19.79 1.09 -2.77
CA CYS A 660 -21.23 0.95 -2.99
C CYS A 660 -22.03 0.64 -1.72
N LEU A 661 -21.40 0.01 -0.71
CA LEU A 661 -22.05 -0.32 0.58
C LEU A 661 -21.98 0.84 1.58
N ILE A 662 -21.07 1.80 1.41
CA ILE A 662 -20.97 3.00 2.22
C ILE A 662 -21.92 4.06 1.60
N GLU A 663 -23.20 4.03 1.98
CA GLU A 663 -24.15 5.09 1.58
C GLU A 663 -23.69 6.47 2.10
N PRO A 664 -23.71 7.54 1.29
CA PRO A 664 -23.56 8.90 1.78
C PRO A 664 -24.77 9.28 2.64
N GLY A 665 -24.67 9.13 3.96
CA GLY A 665 -25.70 9.59 4.90
C GLY A 665 -25.91 8.77 6.17
N LYS A 666 -25.32 7.58 6.29
CA LYS A 666 -25.31 6.83 7.57
C LYS A 666 -23.89 6.81 8.12
N GLY A 667 -23.55 7.86 8.85
CA GLY A 667 -22.32 7.90 9.62
C GLY A 667 -22.20 6.66 10.50
N CYS A 668 -21.02 6.04 10.52
CA CYS A 668 -20.63 5.11 11.56
C CYS A 668 -20.99 5.71 12.92
N ARG A 669 -21.82 5.01 13.69
CA ARG A 669 -21.96 5.24 15.13
C ARG A 669 -20.85 4.54 15.88
#